data_AF-A0A8V8TM63-F1
#
_entry.id   AF-A0A8V8TM63-F1
#
_cell.length_a   1.000
_cell.length_b   1.000
_cell.length_c   1.000
_cell.angle_alpha   90.00
_cell.angle_beta   90.00
_cell.angle_gamma   90.00
#
_symmetry.space_group_name_H-M   'P 1'
#
loop_
_entity.id
_entity.type
_entity.pdbx_description
1 polymer ?
#
loop_
_entity_poly.entity_id
_entity_poly.type
_entity_poly.pdbx_seq_one_letter_code
_entity_poly.pdbx_strand_id
1 'polypeptide(L)'
;MTSTGQDSTTTRQRRSRQNPQSPPQDSSVTSKRNIKKGAVPRSIPNLAEVKKKGKMKKLGQAMEEDLIVGLQGMDLNLEAEALAGTGLVLDEQLNEFHCLWDDSFPEGPERLHAIKEQLIQEGLLDRCVSFQARFAEKEELMLVHSLEYIDLMETTQYMNEGELRVLADTYDSVYLHPNSYSCACLASGSVLRLVDAVLGAEIRNGMAIIRPPGHHAQHSLMDGYCMFNHVAVAARYAQQKHRIRRVLIVDWDVHHGQGTQFTFDQDPSVLYFSIHRYEQGRFWPHLKASNWSTTGFGQGQGYTINVPWNQVGMRDADYIAAFLHVLLPVALEFQPQLVLVAAGFDALQGDPKGEMAATPAGFAQLTHLLMGLAGGKLILSLEGGYNLRALAEGVSASLHTLLGDPCPMLESPGAPCRSAQASVSCALEALEPFWEVLVRSTETVERDNMEEDNVEESEEEGPWEPPVLPILTWPVLQSRTGLVYDQNMMNHCNLWDSHHPEVPQRILRIMCRLEELGLAGRCLTLTPRPATEAELLTCHSAEYVGHLRATEKMKTRELHRESSNFDSIYICPSTFACAQLATGAACRLVEAVLSGEVLNGAAVVRPPGHHAEQDAACGFCFFNSVAVAARHAQTISGHALRILIVDWDVHHGNGTQHMFEDDPSVLYVSLHRYDHGTFFPMGDEGASSQIGRAAGTGFTVNVAWNGPRMGDADYLAAWHRLVLPIAYEFNPELVLVSAGFDAARGDPLGGCQVSPEGYAHLTHLLMGLASGRIILILEGGYNLTSISESMAACTRSLLGDPPPLLTLPRPPLSGALASITETIQVHRRYWRSLRVMKVEDREGPSSSKLVTKKAPQPAKPRLAERMTTREKKVLEADISQYTDWESQDLGARQRISGGLRISGPRRGEPTRRGSWRSGHG
;
A
#
# COMPACT_ATOMS: atom_id res chain seq x y z
N MET A 1 -24.26 -52.63 -44.91
CA MET A 1 -24.65 -53.82 -45.72
C MET A 1 -23.38 -54.53 -46.16
N THR A 2 -23.39 -55.88 -46.28
CA THR A 2 -22.37 -56.76 -46.93
C THR A 2 -20.90 -56.55 -46.51
N SER A 3 -20.18 -57.44 -45.77
CA SER A 3 -20.10 -58.93 -45.81
C SER A 3 -19.66 -59.46 -47.18
N THR A 4 -18.70 -60.39 -47.39
CA THR A 4 -17.99 -61.43 -46.59
C THR A 4 -16.48 -61.45 -46.95
N GLY A 5 -15.51 -62.02 -46.20
CA GLY A 5 -15.24 -63.44 -45.83
C GLY A 5 -13.69 -63.65 -45.88
N GLN A 6 -13.03 -64.74 -45.45
CA GLN A 6 -13.36 -66.00 -44.76
C GLN A 6 -12.09 -66.60 -44.10
N ASP A 7 -12.23 -67.26 -42.93
CA ASP A 7 -11.79 -68.62 -42.54
C ASP A 7 -10.41 -69.22 -42.99
N SER A 8 -9.72 -70.12 -42.26
CA SER A 8 -9.83 -70.63 -40.87
C SER A 8 -8.66 -71.60 -40.49
N THR A 9 -8.37 -71.72 -39.17
CA THR A 9 -7.88 -72.91 -38.40
C THR A 9 -6.80 -73.89 -38.91
N THR A 10 -5.81 -74.24 -38.05
CA THR A 10 -5.66 -75.60 -37.42
C THR A 10 -4.53 -75.67 -36.34
N THR A 11 -4.33 -76.82 -35.68
CA THR A 11 -3.84 -76.93 -34.27
C THR A 11 -2.72 -77.96 -33.98
N ARG A 12 -1.99 -77.72 -32.87
CA ARG A 12 -1.47 -78.67 -31.82
C ARG A 12 -0.15 -79.48 -31.97
N GLN A 13 0.64 -79.44 -30.86
CA GLN A 13 1.40 -80.55 -30.18
C GLN A 13 2.75 -81.04 -30.78
N ARG A 14 3.79 -81.53 -30.05
CA ARG A 14 4.13 -81.64 -28.58
C ARG A 14 5.62 -82.08 -28.36
N ARG A 15 6.15 -81.89 -27.12
CA ARG A 15 7.23 -82.67 -26.39
C ARG A 15 8.72 -82.52 -26.80
N SER A 16 9.76 -82.76 -25.95
CA SER A 16 9.96 -82.70 -24.46
C SER A 16 11.37 -83.19 -24.01
N ARG A 17 11.82 -82.86 -22.76
CA ARG A 17 12.89 -83.46 -21.88
C ARG A 17 14.27 -82.73 -21.83
N GLN A 18 15.03 -82.66 -20.72
CA GLN A 18 14.81 -83.01 -19.28
C GLN A 18 15.82 -82.32 -18.32
N ASN A 19 15.33 -81.94 -17.11
CA ASN A 19 15.86 -81.88 -15.71
C ASN A 19 17.30 -82.38 -15.34
N PRO A 20 17.86 -82.07 -14.13
CA PRO A 20 17.22 -81.74 -12.82
C PRO A 20 17.73 -80.41 -12.15
N GLN A 21 17.63 -80.06 -10.84
CA GLN A 21 17.17 -80.72 -9.59
C GLN A 21 16.64 -79.71 -8.50
N SER A 22 16.37 -80.16 -7.27
CA SER A 22 15.92 -79.40 -6.05
C SER A 22 16.25 -80.25 -4.78
N PRO A 23 15.82 -79.99 -3.50
CA PRO A 23 15.20 -78.84 -2.78
C PRO A 23 15.88 -78.62 -1.36
N PRO A 24 15.27 -78.41 -0.16
CA PRO A 24 13.99 -77.80 0.32
C PRO A 24 14.03 -76.88 1.62
N GLN A 25 12.87 -76.25 1.98
CA GLN A 25 12.26 -76.08 3.36
C GLN A 25 12.85 -75.13 4.45
N ASP A 26 12.11 -74.58 5.46
CA ASP A 26 10.65 -74.38 5.75
C ASP A 26 10.36 -73.34 6.89
N SER A 27 9.07 -72.99 7.12
CA SER A 27 8.38 -72.62 8.40
C SER A 27 8.41 -71.20 9.09
N SER A 28 7.24 -70.53 9.00
CA SER A 28 6.35 -69.90 10.05
C SER A 28 6.78 -69.09 11.32
N VAL A 29 6.27 -67.84 11.41
CA VAL A 29 5.37 -67.23 12.45
C VAL A 29 5.89 -66.78 13.87
N THR A 30 5.59 -65.50 14.23
CA THR A 30 5.57 -64.76 15.54
C THR A 30 6.87 -64.63 16.39
N SER A 31 7.26 -63.50 17.00
CA SER A 31 6.52 -62.45 17.74
C SER A 31 7.38 -61.20 18.11
N LYS A 32 6.73 -60.18 18.70
CA LYS A 32 7.23 -59.07 19.56
C LYS A 32 7.83 -57.79 18.94
N ARG A 33 7.32 -56.65 19.46
CA ARG A 33 7.76 -55.25 19.26
C ARG A 33 9.07 -54.95 20.01
N ASN A 34 9.92 -54.07 19.45
CA ASN A 34 10.26 -52.76 20.08
C ASN A 34 11.21 -51.86 19.24
N ILE A 35 10.67 -50.71 18.81
CA ILE A 35 11.22 -49.33 18.88
C ILE A 35 12.67 -49.02 18.40
N LYS A 36 12.72 -48.18 17.34
CA LYS A 36 13.72 -47.15 16.92
C LYS A 36 15.22 -47.50 16.73
N LYS A 37 15.68 -47.45 15.47
CA LYS A 37 16.53 -46.35 14.87
C LYS A 37 16.91 -46.70 13.42
N GLY A 38 17.21 -45.68 12.60
CA GLY A 38 17.88 -45.84 11.29
C GLY A 38 17.15 -45.16 10.13
N ALA A 39 17.75 -44.09 9.58
CA ALA A 39 17.27 -43.42 8.38
C ALA A 39 17.76 -44.13 7.10
N VAL A 40 17.04 -43.96 5.99
CA VAL A 40 17.43 -44.40 4.65
C VAL A 40 17.21 -43.23 3.67
N PRO A 41 18.15 -42.91 2.75
CA PRO A 41 17.96 -41.81 1.82
C PRO A 41 16.85 -42.12 0.81
N ARG A 42 15.99 -41.14 0.50
CA ARG A 42 15.04 -41.26 -0.62
C ARG A 42 15.74 -40.88 -1.91
N SER A 43 15.63 -41.76 -2.92
CA SER A 43 16.17 -41.53 -4.26
C SER A 43 15.35 -40.49 -5.02
N ILE A 44 16.06 -39.62 -5.76
CA ILE A 44 15.48 -38.63 -6.67
C ILE A 44 14.72 -39.36 -7.80
N PRO A 45 13.49 -38.95 -8.16
CA PRO A 45 12.74 -39.53 -9.27
C PRO A 45 13.33 -39.13 -10.63
N ASN A 46 13.16 -39.99 -11.64
CA ASN A 46 13.76 -39.81 -12.96
C ASN A 46 13.05 -38.73 -13.79
N LEU A 47 13.82 -37.82 -14.40
CA LEU A 47 13.37 -36.65 -15.18
C LEU A 47 12.33 -37.00 -16.28
N ALA A 48 12.38 -38.22 -16.81
CA ALA A 48 11.44 -38.70 -17.82
C ALA A 48 10.00 -38.94 -17.32
N GLU A 49 9.78 -39.16 -16.02
CA GLU A 49 8.43 -39.34 -15.45
C GLU A 49 7.75 -38.02 -15.13
N VAL A 50 8.52 -36.96 -14.85
CA VAL A 50 8.02 -35.60 -14.60
C VAL A 50 7.47 -34.98 -15.89
N LYS A 51 8.21 -35.06 -17.00
CA LYS A 51 7.77 -34.58 -18.34
C LYS A 51 6.47 -35.21 -18.85
N LYS A 52 5.98 -36.30 -18.25
CA LYS A 52 4.73 -36.97 -18.66
C LYS A 52 3.48 -36.50 -17.89
N LYS A 53 3.63 -35.64 -16.87
CA LYS A 53 2.53 -35.06 -16.08
C LYS A 53 2.22 -33.60 -16.41
N GLY A 54 3.14 -32.87 -17.04
CA GLY A 54 2.95 -31.52 -17.55
C GLY A 54 2.06 -31.47 -18.81
N LYS A 55 0.76 -31.76 -18.66
CA LYS A 55 -0.27 -31.36 -19.62
C LYS A 55 -1.32 -30.56 -18.89
N MET A 56 -1.51 -29.32 -19.31
CA MET A 56 -2.57 -28.42 -18.83
C MET A 56 -3.91 -29.18 -18.81
N LYS A 57 -4.52 -29.28 -17.62
CA LYS A 57 -5.83 -29.92 -17.47
C LYS A 57 -6.89 -28.96 -17.98
N LYS A 58 -7.68 -29.39 -18.97
CA LYS A 58 -8.93 -28.71 -19.35
C LYS A 58 -9.84 -28.50 -18.14
N LEU A 59 -10.39 -27.29 -18.01
CA LEU A 59 -11.56 -27.02 -17.17
C LEU A 59 -12.75 -27.90 -17.63
N GLY A 60 -13.65 -28.20 -16.69
CA GLY A 60 -14.92 -28.87 -16.97
C GLY A 60 -16.06 -27.87 -17.18
N GLN A 61 -17.01 -28.18 -18.05
CA GLN A 61 -18.11 -27.29 -18.47
C GLN A 61 -18.90 -26.65 -17.31
N ALA A 62 -19.07 -27.34 -16.18
CA ALA A 62 -19.76 -26.78 -15.02
C ALA A 62 -19.05 -25.54 -14.43
N MET A 63 -17.72 -25.47 -14.51
CA MET A 63 -16.93 -24.33 -14.05
C MET A 63 -16.96 -23.16 -15.05
N GLU A 64 -17.26 -23.48 -16.32
CA GLU A 64 -17.43 -22.51 -17.42
C GLU A 64 -18.79 -21.78 -17.29
N GLU A 65 -19.84 -22.51 -16.91
CA GLU A 65 -21.16 -21.94 -16.57
C GLU A 65 -21.09 -21.05 -15.30
N ASP A 66 -20.39 -21.50 -14.24
CA ASP A 66 -20.17 -20.65 -13.04
C ASP A 66 -19.36 -19.37 -13.36
N LEU A 67 -18.37 -19.44 -14.28
CA LEU A 67 -17.65 -18.25 -14.75
C LEU A 67 -18.58 -17.26 -15.47
N ILE A 68 -19.46 -17.77 -16.35
CA ILE A 68 -20.39 -16.94 -17.13
C ILE A 68 -21.43 -16.27 -16.20
N VAL A 69 -21.94 -16.99 -15.20
CA VAL A 69 -22.87 -16.42 -14.21
C VAL A 69 -22.16 -15.38 -13.32
N GLY A 70 -20.91 -15.61 -12.93
CA GLY A 70 -20.10 -14.64 -12.18
C GLY A 70 -19.83 -13.33 -12.92
N LEU A 71 -19.84 -13.35 -14.26
CA LEU A 71 -19.68 -12.17 -15.12
C LEU A 71 -21.01 -11.40 -15.34
N GLN A 72 -22.17 -12.03 -15.16
CA GLN A 72 -23.47 -11.40 -15.39
C GLN A 72 -24.01 -10.60 -14.18
N GLY A 73 -23.43 -10.78 -13.00
CA GLY A 73 -23.75 -9.99 -11.79
C GLY A 73 -22.96 -8.67 -11.67
N MET A 74 -22.29 -8.25 -12.74
CA MET A 74 -21.38 -7.11 -12.76
C MET A 74 -22.12 -5.79 -13.07
N ASP A 75 -22.33 -4.96 -12.04
CA ASP A 75 -22.71 -3.55 -12.21
C ASP A 75 -21.46 -2.72 -12.56
N LEU A 76 -20.92 -2.97 -13.77
CA LEU A 76 -19.66 -2.38 -14.27
C LEU A 76 -19.86 -1.03 -14.96
N ASN A 77 -20.80 -0.22 -14.47
CA ASN A 77 -21.02 1.13 -14.95
C ASN A 77 -19.94 2.11 -14.45
N LEU A 78 -18.72 1.93 -14.96
CA LEU A 78 -17.61 2.91 -14.95
C LEU A 78 -17.92 4.13 -15.85
N GLU A 79 -19.19 4.41 -16.10
CA GLU A 79 -19.72 5.47 -16.99
C GLU A 79 -19.76 6.86 -16.32
N ALA A 80 -19.31 6.98 -15.07
CA ALA A 80 -19.13 8.28 -14.45
C ALA A 80 -18.10 9.11 -15.24
N GLU A 81 -18.53 10.24 -15.79
CA GLU A 81 -17.61 11.27 -16.27
C GLU A 81 -16.65 11.63 -15.14
N ALA A 82 -15.35 11.59 -15.42
CA ALA A 82 -14.32 11.82 -14.41
C ALA A 82 -14.39 13.27 -13.92
N LEU A 83 -14.94 13.47 -12.72
CA LEU A 83 -15.00 14.78 -12.07
C LEU A 83 -13.60 15.40 -12.06
N ALA A 84 -13.52 16.62 -12.55
CA ALA A 84 -12.28 17.35 -12.76
C ALA A 84 -12.28 18.63 -11.92
N GLY A 85 -11.08 19.13 -11.63
CA GLY A 85 -10.89 20.36 -10.86
C GLY A 85 -10.70 20.14 -9.37
N THR A 86 -9.82 20.98 -8.81
CA THR A 86 -9.50 21.09 -7.40
C THR A 86 -10.06 22.42 -6.89
N GLY A 87 -10.92 22.36 -5.87
CA GLY A 87 -11.46 23.55 -5.24
C GLY A 87 -10.45 24.23 -4.34
N LEU A 88 -10.41 25.55 -4.36
CA LEU A 88 -9.59 26.35 -3.44
C LEU A 88 -10.46 27.40 -2.75
N VAL A 89 -10.40 27.45 -1.41
CA VAL A 89 -10.96 28.56 -0.62
C VAL A 89 -9.80 29.29 0.04
N LEU A 90 -9.72 30.59 -0.23
CA LEU A 90 -8.77 31.54 0.34
C LEU A 90 -9.48 32.90 0.43
N ASP A 91 -9.61 33.46 1.62
CA ASP A 91 -10.33 34.72 1.86
C ASP A 91 -9.48 35.67 2.73
N GLU A 92 -9.36 36.92 2.30
CA GLU A 92 -8.54 37.93 2.98
C GLU A 92 -9.05 38.29 4.39
N GLN A 93 -10.33 38.09 4.68
CA GLN A 93 -10.88 38.36 6.02
C GLN A 93 -10.21 37.48 7.10
N LEU A 94 -9.65 36.33 6.72
CA LEU A 94 -8.90 35.45 7.64
C LEU A 94 -7.56 36.06 8.08
N ASN A 95 -7.12 37.15 7.45
CA ASN A 95 -5.98 37.96 7.88
C ASN A 95 -6.36 39.04 8.91
N GLU A 96 -7.65 39.28 9.19
CA GLU A 96 -8.12 40.39 10.04
C GLU A 96 -8.00 40.15 11.56
N PHE A 97 -7.16 39.20 12.00
CA PHE A 97 -6.87 38.97 13.42
C PHE A 97 -5.42 38.56 13.67
N HIS A 98 -4.86 39.03 14.78
CA HIS A 98 -3.49 38.77 15.24
C HIS A 98 -3.43 38.89 16.77
N CYS A 99 -2.33 38.47 17.40
CA CYS A 99 -2.14 38.58 18.85
C CYS A 99 -1.87 40.03 19.24
N LEU A 100 -2.79 40.66 19.98
CA LEU A 100 -2.71 42.08 20.36
C LEU A 100 -1.58 42.41 21.36
N TRP A 101 -1.00 41.40 22.00
CA TRP A 101 -0.04 41.55 23.11
C TRP A 101 1.27 40.79 22.90
N ASP A 102 1.48 40.21 21.72
CA ASP A 102 2.73 39.56 21.31
C ASP A 102 2.87 39.58 19.77
N ASP A 103 3.62 40.56 19.24
CA ASP A 103 3.92 40.67 17.80
C ASP A 103 4.78 39.50 17.26
N SER A 104 5.33 38.66 18.15
CA SER A 104 6.14 37.48 17.79
C SER A 104 5.38 36.15 17.86
N PHE A 105 4.06 36.21 18.08
CA PHE A 105 3.22 35.03 18.17
C PHE A 105 3.20 34.26 16.83
N PRO A 106 3.43 32.93 16.83
CA PRO A 106 3.66 32.18 15.59
C PRO A 106 2.43 32.02 14.69
N GLU A 107 1.22 32.07 15.26
CA GLU A 107 -0.04 32.04 14.51
C GLU A 107 -0.45 33.48 14.13
N GLY A 108 0.06 33.96 12.99
CA GLY A 108 -0.17 35.30 12.46
C GLY A 108 -0.65 35.31 10.99
N PRO A 109 -1.18 36.43 10.50
CA PRO A 109 -1.69 36.57 9.12
C PRO A 109 -0.60 36.36 8.04
N GLU A 110 0.68 36.54 8.38
CA GLU A 110 1.83 36.31 7.51
C GLU A 110 1.83 34.89 6.93
N ARG A 111 1.26 33.92 7.65
CA ARG A 111 1.08 32.53 7.21
C ARG A 111 0.30 32.43 5.90
N LEU A 112 -0.85 33.10 5.79
CA LEU A 112 -1.66 33.05 4.57
C LEU A 112 -1.07 33.92 3.45
N HIS A 113 -0.40 35.03 3.81
CA HIS A 113 0.30 35.87 2.83
C HIS A 113 1.41 35.08 2.11
N ALA A 114 2.27 34.37 2.86
CA ALA A 114 3.35 33.57 2.29
C ALA A 114 2.82 32.45 1.37
N ILE A 115 1.75 31.75 1.79
CA ILE A 115 1.07 30.77 0.94
C ILE A 115 0.56 31.45 -0.34
N LYS A 116 -0.19 32.54 -0.23
CA LYS A 116 -0.79 33.22 -1.38
C LYS A 116 0.27 33.69 -2.38
N GLU A 117 1.39 34.24 -1.91
CA GLU A 117 2.51 34.65 -2.75
C GLU A 117 3.11 33.47 -3.53
N GLN A 118 3.33 32.32 -2.87
CA GLN A 118 3.81 31.10 -3.54
C GLN A 118 2.82 30.59 -4.58
N LEU A 119 1.52 30.50 -4.24
CA LEU A 119 0.47 30.03 -5.14
C LEU A 119 0.30 30.94 -6.38
N ILE A 120 0.58 32.24 -6.26
CA ILE A 120 0.65 33.19 -7.38
C ILE A 120 1.91 32.93 -8.21
N GLN A 121 3.07 32.79 -7.55
CA GLN A 121 4.36 32.60 -8.22
C GLN A 121 4.41 31.32 -9.08
N GLU A 122 3.78 30.25 -8.62
CA GLU A 122 3.68 28.96 -9.34
C GLU A 122 2.45 28.86 -10.26
N GLY A 123 1.59 29.89 -10.30
CA GLY A 123 0.39 29.90 -11.15
C GLY A 123 -0.68 28.89 -10.73
N LEU A 124 -0.68 28.45 -9.47
CA LEU A 124 -1.62 27.44 -8.97
C LEU A 124 -3.02 28.00 -8.75
N LEU A 125 -3.17 29.27 -8.37
CA LEU A 125 -4.48 29.91 -8.20
C LEU A 125 -5.35 29.82 -9.47
N ASP A 126 -4.76 30.06 -10.64
CA ASP A 126 -5.45 30.05 -11.93
C ASP A 126 -5.86 28.63 -12.39
N ARG A 127 -5.29 27.59 -11.77
CA ARG A 127 -5.58 26.17 -12.06
C ARG A 127 -6.68 25.60 -11.16
N CYS A 128 -6.96 26.25 -10.03
CA CYS A 128 -7.98 25.84 -9.07
C CYS A 128 -9.35 26.45 -9.38
N VAL A 129 -10.40 25.74 -8.98
CA VAL A 129 -11.76 26.29 -8.93
C VAL A 129 -11.88 27.11 -7.64
N SER A 130 -11.77 28.43 -7.75
CA SER A 130 -11.92 29.33 -6.59
C SER A 130 -13.36 29.31 -6.09
N PHE A 131 -13.54 29.10 -4.79
CA PHE A 131 -14.82 29.25 -4.10
C PHE A 131 -14.76 30.40 -3.10
N GLN A 132 -15.83 31.19 -3.03
CA GLN A 132 -15.99 32.18 -1.98
C GLN A 132 -16.18 31.47 -0.64
N ALA A 133 -15.49 31.95 0.40
CA ALA A 133 -15.73 31.53 1.76
C ALA A 133 -17.15 31.93 2.20
N ARG A 134 -17.66 31.24 3.21
CA ARG A 134 -18.90 31.60 3.90
C ARG A 134 -18.70 31.46 5.40
N PHE A 135 -19.47 32.18 6.19
CA PHE A 135 -19.56 31.93 7.62
C PHE A 135 -20.32 30.60 7.85
N ALA A 136 -19.88 29.83 8.84
CA ALA A 136 -20.65 28.72 9.38
C ALA A 136 -21.85 29.25 10.18
N GLU A 137 -23.00 28.59 10.05
CA GLU A 137 -24.17 28.87 10.88
C GLU A 137 -23.95 28.30 12.29
N LYS A 138 -24.64 28.88 13.29
CA LYS A 138 -24.50 28.48 14.69
C LYS A 138 -24.88 27.01 14.88
N GLU A 139 -25.91 26.57 14.18
CA GLU A 139 -26.41 25.21 14.08
C GLU A 139 -25.38 24.23 13.48
N GLU A 140 -24.48 24.69 12.61
CA GLU A 140 -23.40 23.88 12.04
C GLU A 140 -22.25 23.72 13.07
N LEU A 141 -21.90 24.78 13.80
CA LEU A 141 -20.91 24.71 14.89
C LEU A 141 -21.40 23.84 16.06
N MET A 142 -22.71 23.89 16.36
CA MET A 142 -23.39 23.06 17.38
C MET A 142 -23.35 21.55 17.10
N LEU A 143 -22.84 21.11 15.94
CA LEU A 143 -22.61 19.69 15.66
C LEU A 143 -21.43 19.10 16.43
N VAL A 144 -20.55 19.95 16.97
CA VAL A 144 -19.35 19.57 17.75
C VAL A 144 -19.24 20.36 19.06
N HIS A 145 -19.62 21.63 19.06
CA HIS A 145 -19.44 22.53 20.20
C HIS A 145 -20.73 22.80 20.96
N SER A 146 -20.61 23.08 22.27
CA SER A 146 -21.75 23.45 23.10
C SER A 146 -22.25 24.86 22.78
N LEU A 147 -23.56 25.08 22.90
CA LEU A 147 -24.17 26.38 22.66
C LEU A 147 -23.59 27.44 23.59
N GLU A 148 -23.35 27.11 24.86
CA GLU A 148 -22.79 28.01 25.87
C GLU A 148 -21.36 28.46 25.52
N TYR A 149 -20.57 27.57 24.90
CA TYR A 149 -19.23 27.90 24.42
C TYR A 149 -19.28 28.78 23.17
N ILE A 150 -20.16 28.47 22.20
CA ILE A 150 -20.32 29.31 21.00
C ILE A 150 -20.84 30.70 21.39
N ASP A 151 -21.81 30.79 22.32
CA ASP A 151 -22.29 32.06 22.89
C ASP A 151 -21.15 32.86 23.52
N LEU A 152 -20.30 32.22 24.33
CA LEU A 152 -19.13 32.87 24.95
C LEU A 152 -18.15 33.38 23.88
N MET A 153 -17.81 32.56 22.88
CA MET A 153 -16.92 32.96 21.79
C MET A 153 -17.52 34.11 20.97
N GLU A 154 -18.83 34.12 20.72
CA GLU A 154 -19.53 35.21 20.02
C GLU A 154 -19.41 36.54 20.78
N THR A 155 -19.41 36.54 22.12
CA THR A 155 -19.23 37.77 22.90
C THR A 155 -17.85 38.41 22.78
N THR A 156 -16.82 37.67 22.32
CA THR A 156 -15.46 38.21 22.17
C THR A 156 -15.38 39.38 21.19
N GLN A 157 -16.30 39.47 20.22
CA GLN A 157 -16.37 40.59 19.27
C GLN A 157 -16.61 41.95 19.92
N TYR A 158 -17.12 41.97 21.16
CA TYR A 158 -17.48 43.19 21.90
C TYR A 158 -16.56 43.47 23.09
N MET A 159 -15.56 42.61 23.32
CA MET A 159 -14.59 42.73 24.41
C MET A 159 -13.43 43.66 24.05
N ASN A 160 -12.90 44.37 25.04
CA ASN A 160 -11.64 45.10 24.90
C ASN A 160 -10.42 44.18 25.12
N GLU A 161 -9.23 44.64 24.73
CA GLU A 161 -7.96 43.88 24.85
C GLU A 161 -7.74 43.24 26.23
N GLY A 162 -8.04 43.98 27.31
CA GLY A 162 -7.88 43.47 28.68
C GLY A 162 -8.86 42.36 29.04
N GLU A 163 -10.09 42.42 28.53
CA GLU A 163 -11.11 41.37 28.68
C GLU A 163 -10.75 40.13 27.84
N LEU A 164 -10.34 40.35 26.58
CA LEU A 164 -9.87 39.30 25.67
C LEU A 164 -8.68 38.54 26.26
N ARG A 165 -7.72 39.25 26.84
CA ARG A 165 -6.54 38.66 27.48
C ARG A 165 -6.93 37.83 28.70
N VAL A 166 -7.76 38.38 29.60
CA VAL A 166 -8.24 37.65 30.78
C VAL A 166 -9.00 36.38 30.41
N LEU A 167 -9.76 36.39 29.31
CA LEU A 167 -10.43 35.19 28.79
C LEU A 167 -9.43 34.21 28.14
N ALA A 168 -8.49 34.69 27.32
CA ALA A 168 -7.46 33.85 26.70
C ALA A 168 -6.58 33.14 27.75
N ASP A 169 -6.23 33.83 28.84
CA ASP A 169 -5.48 33.29 29.98
C ASP A 169 -6.23 32.16 30.73
N THR A 170 -7.50 31.85 30.40
CA THR A 170 -8.24 30.69 30.94
C THR A 170 -8.04 29.40 30.14
N TYR A 171 -7.40 29.48 28.97
CA TYR A 171 -7.18 28.39 28.01
C TYR A 171 -5.68 28.12 27.81
N ASP A 172 -5.32 26.94 27.30
CA ASP A 172 -3.92 26.63 27.01
C ASP A 172 -3.53 27.13 25.61
N SER A 173 -2.47 27.93 25.56
CA SER A 173 -1.76 28.30 24.33
C SER A 173 -2.66 28.90 23.23
N VAL A 174 -3.48 29.89 23.59
CA VAL A 174 -4.32 30.67 22.64
C VAL A 174 -4.15 32.18 22.83
N TYR A 175 -4.65 32.94 21.86
CA TYR A 175 -4.94 34.37 22.01
C TYR A 175 -6.34 34.69 21.48
N LEU A 176 -6.82 35.91 21.76
CA LEU A 176 -8.11 36.39 21.30
C LEU A 176 -8.00 37.82 20.75
N HIS A 177 -8.80 38.09 19.72
CA HIS A 177 -8.93 39.35 19.00
C HIS A 177 -10.43 39.60 18.73
N PRO A 178 -10.92 40.84 18.57
CA PRO A 178 -12.33 41.11 18.27
C PRO A 178 -12.86 40.38 17.02
N ASN A 179 -11.99 40.10 16.04
CA ASN A 179 -12.34 39.35 14.83
C ASN A 179 -12.12 37.82 14.94
N SER A 180 -11.63 37.29 16.06
CA SER A 180 -11.35 35.83 16.19
C SER A 180 -12.60 34.99 15.93
N TYR A 181 -13.76 35.35 16.47
CA TYR A 181 -15.02 34.62 16.26
C TYR A 181 -15.49 34.66 14.80
N SER A 182 -15.48 35.83 14.15
CA SER A 182 -15.88 35.93 12.74
C SER A 182 -14.94 35.16 11.82
N CYS A 183 -13.63 35.22 12.07
CA CYS A 183 -12.65 34.45 11.31
C CYS A 183 -12.79 32.95 11.54
N ALA A 184 -13.03 32.49 12.78
CA ALA A 184 -13.27 31.07 13.08
C ALA A 184 -14.57 30.55 12.43
N CYS A 185 -15.63 31.36 12.38
CA CYS A 185 -16.85 31.03 11.64
C CYS A 185 -16.61 30.96 10.13
N LEU A 186 -15.81 31.87 9.57
CA LEU A 186 -15.45 31.88 8.14
C LEU A 186 -14.52 30.71 7.77
N ALA A 187 -13.59 30.34 8.65
CA ALA A 187 -12.72 29.17 8.53
C ALA A 187 -13.54 27.87 8.51
N SER A 188 -14.45 27.67 9.47
CA SER A 188 -15.38 26.53 9.46
C SER A 188 -16.19 26.48 8.16
N GLY A 189 -16.87 27.57 7.78
CA GLY A 189 -17.74 27.57 6.61
C GLY A 189 -16.99 27.44 5.27
N SER A 190 -15.70 27.78 5.23
CA SER A 190 -14.80 27.51 4.10
C SER A 190 -14.63 26.00 3.86
N VAL A 191 -14.35 25.22 4.93
CA VAL A 191 -14.27 23.76 4.82
C VAL A 191 -15.65 23.18 4.44
N LEU A 192 -16.74 23.67 5.03
CA LEU A 192 -18.09 23.23 4.69
C LEU A 192 -18.46 23.51 3.22
N ARG A 193 -17.99 24.61 2.63
CA ARG A 193 -18.20 24.92 1.20
C ARG A 193 -17.52 23.88 0.30
N LEU A 194 -16.33 23.42 0.67
CA LEU A 194 -15.64 22.34 -0.06
C LEU A 194 -16.32 20.98 0.15
N VAL A 195 -16.84 20.68 1.36
CA VAL A 195 -17.64 19.47 1.60
C VAL A 195 -18.86 19.44 0.68
N ASP A 196 -19.57 20.57 0.56
CA ASP A 196 -20.67 20.71 -0.40
C ASP A 196 -20.24 20.49 -1.85
N ALA A 197 -19.10 21.08 -2.26
CA ALA A 197 -18.62 20.96 -3.63
C ALA A 197 -18.16 19.54 -3.99
N VAL A 198 -17.43 18.86 -3.09
CA VAL A 198 -16.90 17.50 -3.30
C VAL A 198 -18.02 16.45 -3.24
N LEU A 199 -18.94 16.54 -2.27
CA LEU A 199 -20.05 15.58 -2.15
C LEU A 199 -21.21 15.87 -3.11
N GLY A 200 -21.36 17.13 -3.52
CA GLY A 200 -22.28 17.57 -4.58
C GLY A 200 -21.77 17.32 -6.01
N ALA A 201 -20.56 16.77 -6.17
CA ALA A 201 -19.92 16.51 -7.46
C ALA A 201 -19.69 17.76 -8.34
N GLU A 202 -19.43 18.92 -7.72
CA GLU A 202 -18.95 20.13 -8.41
C GLU A 202 -17.45 20.05 -8.73
N ILE A 203 -16.67 19.39 -7.86
CA ILE A 203 -15.21 19.22 -7.93
C ILE A 203 -14.83 17.81 -7.44
N ARG A 204 -13.59 17.39 -7.72
CA ARG A 204 -13.06 16.11 -7.23
C ARG A 204 -12.59 16.19 -5.78
N ASN A 205 -11.76 17.19 -5.49
CA ASN A 205 -11.02 17.39 -4.26
C ASN A 205 -10.84 18.89 -4.00
N GLY A 206 -10.27 19.29 -2.87
CA GLY A 206 -9.96 20.71 -2.63
C GLY A 206 -9.13 20.99 -1.40
N MET A 207 -8.76 22.27 -1.24
CA MET A 207 -8.00 22.78 -0.10
C MET A 207 -8.60 24.09 0.42
N ALA A 208 -8.76 24.19 1.73
CA ALA A 208 -9.15 25.40 2.44
C ALA A 208 -7.92 26.00 3.12
N ILE A 209 -7.48 27.16 2.64
CA ILE A 209 -6.38 27.94 3.21
C ILE A 209 -6.97 28.88 4.26
N ILE A 210 -6.97 28.41 5.51
CA ILE A 210 -7.72 29.03 6.61
C ILE A 210 -6.84 29.34 7.83
N ARG A 211 -7.31 30.31 8.62
CA ARG A 211 -6.91 30.51 10.01
C ARG A 211 -8.07 31.17 10.79
N PRO A 212 -8.26 30.93 12.10
CA PRO A 212 -7.42 30.10 12.98
C PRO A 212 -7.45 28.60 12.59
N PRO A 213 -6.52 27.79 13.10
CA PRO A 213 -6.61 26.33 13.02
C PRO A 213 -7.78 25.80 13.88
N GLY A 214 -8.07 24.50 13.77
CA GLY A 214 -9.21 23.86 14.42
C GLY A 214 -8.95 22.56 15.20
N HIS A 215 -7.97 21.73 14.84
CA HIS A 215 -7.91 20.33 15.33
C HIS A 215 -7.74 20.15 16.86
N HIS A 216 -7.24 21.16 17.59
CA HIS A 216 -7.17 21.16 19.06
C HIS A 216 -8.48 21.56 19.75
N ALA A 217 -9.34 22.35 19.10
CA ALA A 217 -10.54 22.91 19.72
C ALA A 217 -11.49 21.80 20.20
N GLN A 218 -11.98 21.94 21.43
CA GLN A 218 -12.79 20.93 22.10
C GLN A 218 -14.26 21.36 22.18
N HIS A 219 -15.15 20.47 22.63
CA HIS A 219 -16.60 20.72 22.74
C HIS A 219 -16.96 22.03 23.47
N SER A 220 -16.19 22.45 24.47
CA SER A 220 -16.44 23.68 25.24
C SER A 220 -15.18 24.45 25.63
N LEU A 221 -14.09 24.33 24.85
CA LEU A 221 -12.78 24.89 25.19
C LEU A 221 -11.99 25.31 23.94
N MET A 222 -11.37 26.50 24.00
CA MET A 222 -10.27 26.86 23.10
C MET A 222 -8.98 26.16 23.55
N ASP A 223 -8.13 25.81 22.60
CA ASP A 223 -6.89 25.06 22.86
C ASP A 223 -5.95 25.22 21.67
N GLY A 224 -4.63 25.38 21.86
CA GLY A 224 -3.63 25.34 20.78
C GLY A 224 -3.93 26.23 19.57
N TYR A 225 -4.13 27.54 19.79
CA TYR A 225 -4.58 28.53 18.78
C TYR A 225 -5.97 28.27 18.16
N CYS A 226 -6.65 27.17 18.47
CA CYS A 226 -7.91 26.77 17.84
C CYS A 226 -9.14 27.28 18.61
N MET A 227 -10.14 27.82 17.89
CA MET A 227 -11.43 28.22 18.45
C MET A 227 -12.56 27.22 18.17
N PHE A 228 -12.69 26.75 16.92
CA PHE A 228 -13.68 25.76 16.50
C PHE A 228 -13.01 24.65 15.69
N ASN A 229 -13.49 23.42 15.83
CA ASN A 229 -12.86 22.27 15.20
C ASN A 229 -13.41 22.06 13.78
N HIS A 230 -12.75 22.71 12.82
CA HIS A 230 -13.20 22.78 11.43
C HIS A 230 -13.36 21.40 10.78
N VAL A 231 -12.41 20.48 10.97
CA VAL A 231 -12.48 19.12 10.42
C VAL A 231 -13.54 18.25 11.09
N ALA A 232 -13.75 18.38 12.41
CA ALA A 232 -14.80 17.64 13.11
C ALA A 232 -16.20 18.15 12.73
N VAL A 233 -16.38 19.47 12.64
CA VAL A 233 -17.63 20.10 12.17
C VAL A 233 -17.92 19.66 10.73
N ALA A 234 -16.91 19.64 9.85
CA ALA A 234 -17.02 19.14 8.49
C ALA A 234 -17.44 17.66 8.41
N ALA A 235 -16.87 16.79 9.24
CA ALA A 235 -17.25 15.38 9.30
C ALA A 235 -18.73 15.20 9.70
N ARG A 236 -19.17 15.88 10.77
CA ARG A 236 -20.57 15.86 11.23
C ARG A 236 -21.53 16.45 10.20
N TYR A 237 -21.16 17.56 9.58
CA TYR A 237 -21.93 18.20 8.52
C TYR A 237 -22.13 17.28 7.32
N ALA A 238 -21.06 16.61 6.87
CA ALA A 238 -21.13 15.64 5.78
C ALA A 238 -22.10 14.47 6.11
N GLN A 239 -22.04 13.94 7.33
CA GLN A 239 -22.96 12.90 7.79
C GLN A 239 -24.42 13.39 7.86
N GLN A 240 -24.65 14.60 8.37
CA GLN A 240 -25.99 15.14 8.58
C GLN A 240 -26.66 15.63 7.29
N LYS A 241 -25.95 16.40 6.46
CA LYS A 241 -26.46 17.00 5.22
C LYS A 241 -26.40 16.02 4.05
N HIS A 242 -25.22 15.45 3.79
CA HIS A 242 -24.94 14.59 2.63
C HIS A 242 -25.18 13.09 2.87
N ARG A 243 -25.52 12.70 4.11
CA ARG A 243 -25.91 11.33 4.48
C ARG A 243 -24.84 10.26 4.22
N ILE A 244 -23.57 10.67 4.14
CA ILE A 244 -22.46 9.71 4.16
C ILE A 244 -22.34 9.08 5.56
N ARG A 245 -21.81 7.86 5.62
CA ARG A 245 -21.74 7.05 6.85
C ARG A 245 -20.35 6.97 7.44
N ARG A 246 -19.30 7.02 6.61
CA ARG A 246 -17.91 6.81 7.04
C ARG A 246 -17.03 7.95 6.55
N VAL A 247 -16.39 8.65 7.49
CA VAL A 247 -15.42 9.71 7.24
C VAL A 247 -14.09 9.28 7.81
N LEU A 248 -13.02 9.43 7.03
CA LEU A 248 -11.65 9.34 7.53
C LEU A 248 -11.14 10.75 7.78
N ILE A 249 -10.61 11.02 8.96
CA ILE A 249 -9.84 12.23 9.27
C ILE A 249 -8.38 11.81 9.43
N VAL A 250 -7.50 12.38 8.61
CA VAL A 250 -6.05 12.22 8.69
C VAL A 250 -5.47 13.51 9.23
N ASP A 251 -4.79 13.43 10.36
CA ASP A 251 -4.09 14.54 10.99
C ASP A 251 -2.58 14.30 10.86
N TRP A 252 -1.94 15.13 10.03
CA TRP A 252 -0.50 15.07 9.79
C TRP A 252 0.26 16.27 10.38
N ASP A 253 -0.46 17.15 11.08
CA ASP A 253 0.13 18.24 11.85
C ASP A 253 1.10 17.66 12.89
N VAL A 254 2.19 18.37 13.20
CA VAL A 254 3.19 17.85 14.13
C VAL A 254 2.64 17.76 15.57
N HIS A 255 1.52 18.41 15.87
CA HIS A 255 0.82 18.33 17.14
C HIS A 255 -0.37 17.36 17.06
N HIS A 256 -0.68 16.71 18.17
CA HIS A 256 -1.83 15.82 18.24
C HIS A 256 -3.14 16.63 18.31
N GLY A 257 -4.06 16.49 17.35
CA GLY A 257 -5.40 17.08 17.38
C GLY A 257 -6.35 16.48 18.43
N GLN A 258 -6.10 16.75 19.72
CA GLN A 258 -6.87 16.17 20.83
C GLN A 258 -8.37 16.52 20.78
N GLY A 259 -8.73 17.70 20.29
CA GLY A 259 -10.13 18.11 20.12
C GLY A 259 -10.86 17.22 19.11
N THR A 260 -10.19 16.90 18.00
CA THR A 260 -10.71 15.96 16.99
C THR A 260 -10.84 14.56 17.58
N GLN A 261 -9.82 14.05 18.27
CA GLN A 261 -9.88 12.74 18.93
C GLN A 261 -11.06 12.65 19.91
N PHE A 262 -11.16 13.57 20.87
CA PHE A 262 -12.20 13.52 21.90
C PHE A 262 -13.62 13.62 21.35
N THR A 263 -13.79 14.24 20.17
CA THR A 263 -15.08 14.32 19.47
C THR A 263 -15.54 12.98 18.88
N PHE A 264 -14.61 12.07 18.57
CA PHE A 264 -14.87 10.80 17.86
C PHE A 264 -14.40 9.53 18.58
N ASP A 265 -13.77 9.64 19.76
CA ASP A 265 -13.27 8.52 20.60
C ASP A 265 -14.30 7.38 20.81
N GLN A 266 -15.62 7.67 20.74
CA GLN A 266 -16.71 6.71 20.90
C GLN A 266 -17.46 6.34 19.60
N ASP A 267 -17.07 6.89 18.46
CA ASP A 267 -17.88 6.92 17.24
C ASP A 267 -17.23 6.17 16.06
N PRO A 268 -17.63 4.92 15.76
CA PRO A 268 -17.07 4.14 14.66
C PRO A 268 -17.48 4.64 13.26
N SER A 269 -18.28 5.70 13.16
CA SER A 269 -18.60 6.34 11.88
C SER A 269 -17.51 7.32 11.41
N VAL A 270 -16.57 7.67 12.28
CA VAL A 270 -15.41 8.51 11.95
C VAL A 270 -14.14 7.81 12.42
N LEU A 271 -13.26 7.50 11.47
CA LEU A 271 -11.92 7.01 11.76
C LEU A 271 -10.98 8.22 11.87
N TYR A 272 -10.35 8.40 13.03
CA TYR A 272 -9.34 9.42 13.26
C TYR A 272 -7.94 8.81 13.30
N PHE A 273 -7.02 9.37 12.54
CA PHE A 273 -5.61 8.97 12.49
C PHE A 273 -4.73 10.21 12.68
N SER A 274 -3.77 10.16 13.59
CA SER A 274 -2.81 11.25 13.85
C SER A 274 -1.37 10.75 13.92
N ILE A 275 -0.47 11.43 13.20
CA ILE A 275 0.99 11.31 13.35
C ILE A 275 1.51 12.62 13.94
N HIS A 276 2.15 12.58 15.11
CA HIS A 276 2.54 13.80 15.82
C HIS A 276 3.81 13.61 16.65
N ARG A 277 4.55 14.69 16.93
CA ARG A 277 5.62 14.72 17.93
C ARG A 277 5.04 14.45 19.31
N TYR A 278 5.72 13.60 20.07
CA TYR A 278 5.25 13.16 21.39
C TYR A 278 6.35 13.14 22.44
N GLU A 279 7.52 12.58 22.09
CA GLU A 279 8.66 12.46 22.99
C GLU A 279 8.30 11.88 24.37
N GLN A 280 7.49 10.83 24.39
CA GLN A 280 6.96 10.18 25.62
C GLN A 280 6.08 11.12 26.47
N GLY A 281 5.32 12.01 25.82
CA GLY A 281 4.45 13.00 26.46
C GLY A 281 5.18 14.26 26.92
N ARG A 282 6.44 14.46 26.52
CA ARG A 282 7.21 15.67 26.83
C ARG A 282 6.94 16.81 25.86
N PHE A 283 6.46 16.52 24.65
CA PHE A 283 6.00 17.55 23.72
C PHE A 283 4.53 17.93 24.00
N TRP A 284 4.17 19.17 23.69
CA TRP A 284 2.83 19.70 23.89
C TRP A 284 1.84 18.97 22.95
N PRO A 285 0.59 18.64 23.37
CA PRO A 285 -0.12 19.05 24.60
C PRO A 285 0.13 18.17 25.85
N HIS A 286 1.21 17.37 25.88
CA HIS A 286 1.62 16.57 27.06
C HIS A 286 0.62 15.49 27.50
N LEU A 287 -0.32 15.10 26.64
CA LEU A 287 -1.42 14.20 26.99
C LEU A 287 -1.01 12.72 26.91
N LYS A 288 -1.42 11.93 27.90
CA LYS A 288 -1.36 10.46 27.80
C LYS A 288 -2.31 9.92 26.73
N ALA A 289 -3.36 10.66 26.39
CA ALA A 289 -4.35 10.28 25.40
C ALA A 289 -3.82 10.26 23.96
N SER A 290 -2.73 10.99 23.68
CA SER A 290 -2.03 11.01 22.38
C SER A 290 -1.14 9.79 22.14
N ASN A 291 -0.92 8.94 23.15
CA ASN A 291 -0.08 7.76 22.96
C ASN A 291 -0.77 6.69 22.09
N TRP A 292 0.01 5.87 21.38
CA TRP A 292 -0.45 4.75 20.55
C TRP A 292 -1.38 3.75 21.27
N SER A 293 -1.31 3.71 22.61
CA SER A 293 -2.14 2.84 23.45
C SER A 293 -3.59 3.28 23.58
N THR A 294 -3.92 4.51 23.18
CA THR A 294 -5.29 5.03 23.18
C THR A 294 -5.88 4.79 21.80
N THR A 295 -6.82 3.85 21.71
CA THR A 295 -7.45 3.44 20.44
C THR A 295 -8.94 3.77 20.36
N GLY A 296 -9.42 4.75 21.15
CA GLY A 296 -10.84 5.02 21.36
C GLY A 296 -11.47 4.08 22.40
N PHE A 297 -12.76 4.25 22.66
CA PHE A 297 -13.49 3.47 23.66
C PHE A 297 -14.97 3.27 23.31
N GLY A 298 -15.65 2.35 24.02
CA GLY A 298 -17.05 2.05 23.76
C GLY A 298 -17.25 1.43 22.37
N GLN A 299 -18.02 2.08 21.50
CA GLN A 299 -18.19 1.63 20.11
C GLN A 299 -17.11 2.15 19.15
N GLY A 300 -16.36 3.20 19.54
CA GLY A 300 -15.26 3.77 18.75
C GLY A 300 -13.91 3.11 18.99
N GLN A 301 -13.85 2.04 19.78
CA GLN A 301 -12.61 1.32 20.03
C GLN A 301 -12.08 0.68 18.73
N GLY A 302 -10.84 0.99 18.38
CA GLY A 302 -10.20 0.68 17.09
C GLY A 302 -10.23 1.84 16.08
N TYR A 303 -11.06 2.88 16.28
CA TYR A 303 -11.31 3.97 15.33
C TYR A 303 -10.56 5.28 15.67
N THR A 304 -9.71 5.25 16.68
CA THR A 304 -8.69 6.28 16.94
C THR A 304 -7.31 5.65 16.80
N ILE A 305 -6.44 6.27 16.02
CA ILE A 305 -5.09 5.78 15.71
C ILE A 305 -4.08 6.89 15.97
N ASN A 306 -3.18 6.64 16.92
CA ASN A 306 -2.08 7.55 17.22
C ASN A 306 -0.73 6.91 16.86
N VAL A 307 0.08 7.62 16.09
CA VAL A 307 1.47 7.28 15.78
C VAL A 307 2.39 8.35 16.39
N PRO A 308 2.74 8.24 17.70
CA PRO A 308 3.53 9.25 18.40
C PRO A 308 5.01 9.15 18.07
N TRP A 309 5.60 10.21 17.53
CA TRP A 309 7.04 10.33 17.31
C TRP A 309 7.78 10.61 18.61
N ASN A 310 8.64 9.67 19.01
CA ASN A 310 9.40 9.73 20.26
C ASN A 310 10.81 10.34 20.10
N GLN A 311 11.13 10.83 18.91
CA GLN A 311 12.33 11.60 18.56
C GLN A 311 11.93 12.72 17.58
N VAL A 312 12.75 13.76 17.50
CA VAL A 312 12.68 14.84 16.49
C VAL A 312 13.45 14.43 15.23
N GLY A 313 13.38 15.22 14.16
CA GLY A 313 14.10 14.97 12.91
C GLY A 313 13.55 13.83 12.06
N MET A 314 12.27 13.45 12.24
CA MET A 314 11.60 12.46 11.39
C MET A 314 11.53 12.95 9.93
N ARG A 315 11.85 12.08 8.98
CA ARG A 315 11.95 12.35 7.54
C ARG A 315 10.79 11.74 6.76
N ASP A 316 10.72 12.01 5.46
CA ASP A 316 9.69 11.48 4.55
C ASP A 316 9.46 9.96 4.70
N ALA A 317 10.55 9.18 4.81
CA ALA A 317 10.48 7.73 4.99
C ALA A 317 9.78 7.27 6.28
N ASP A 318 9.82 8.07 7.35
CA ASP A 318 9.15 7.79 8.62
C ASP A 318 7.62 7.97 8.49
N TYR A 319 7.19 9.07 7.86
CA TYR A 319 5.78 9.36 7.57
C TYR A 319 5.19 8.38 6.56
N ILE A 320 5.92 8.08 5.48
CA ILE A 320 5.53 7.09 4.47
C ILE A 320 5.40 5.69 5.11
N ALA A 321 6.30 5.29 6.01
CA ALA A 321 6.19 4.02 6.72
C ALA A 321 4.92 3.93 7.60
N ALA A 322 4.54 5.00 8.29
CA ALA A 322 3.28 5.06 9.04
C ALA A 322 2.06 4.95 8.11
N PHE A 323 2.10 5.62 6.94
CA PHE A 323 1.03 5.55 5.95
C PHE A 323 0.88 4.15 5.36
N LEU A 324 1.98 3.55 4.88
CA LEU A 324 1.98 2.24 4.23
C LEU A 324 1.63 1.12 5.21
N HIS A 325 2.20 1.12 6.42
CA HIS A 325 1.98 -0.01 7.34
C HIS A 325 0.71 0.13 8.17
N VAL A 326 0.27 1.34 8.53
CA VAL A 326 -0.90 1.57 9.43
C VAL A 326 -2.09 2.14 8.67
N LEU A 327 -1.96 3.35 8.11
CA LEU A 327 -3.11 4.12 7.63
C LEU A 327 -3.80 3.49 6.42
N LEU A 328 -3.08 3.23 5.34
CA LEU A 328 -3.69 2.77 4.08
C LEU A 328 -4.35 1.39 4.21
N PRO A 329 -3.74 0.38 4.87
CA PRO A 329 -4.42 -0.89 5.13
C PRO A 329 -5.75 -0.68 5.86
N VAL A 330 -5.74 0.06 6.98
CA VAL A 330 -6.95 0.33 7.77
C VAL A 330 -7.98 1.14 7.00
N ALA A 331 -7.56 2.18 6.26
CA ALA A 331 -8.46 3.00 5.46
C ALA A 331 -9.15 2.22 4.34
N LEU A 332 -8.46 1.23 3.74
CA LEU A 332 -9.04 0.35 2.73
C LEU A 332 -9.98 -0.72 3.32
N GLU A 333 -9.79 -1.14 4.57
CA GLU A 333 -10.79 -1.96 5.30
C GLU A 333 -11.99 -1.10 5.73
N PHE A 334 -11.75 0.12 6.21
CA PHE A 334 -12.77 1.08 6.65
C PHE A 334 -13.63 1.64 5.50
N GLN A 335 -13.10 1.75 4.28
CA GLN A 335 -13.83 2.24 3.10
C GLN A 335 -14.50 3.62 3.32
N PRO A 336 -13.74 4.71 3.58
CA PRO A 336 -14.31 6.03 3.79
C PRO A 336 -15.04 6.54 2.53
N GLN A 337 -16.07 7.36 2.74
CA GLN A 337 -16.84 8.01 1.67
C GLN A 337 -16.41 9.46 1.41
N LEU A 338 -15.60 10.01 2.32
CA LEU A 338 -14.92 11.29 2.30
C LEU A 338 -13.64 11.15 3.14
N VAL A 339 -12.54 11.73 2.67
CA VAL A 339 -11.32 11.93 3.47
C VAL A 339 -11.16 13.42 3.74
N LEU A 340 -11.03 13.77 5.02
CA LEU A 340 -10.64 15.09 5.50
C LEU A 340 -9.19 15.02 6.00
N VAL A 341 -8.41 16.05 5.73
CA VAL A 341 -7.03 16.17 6.24
C VAL A 341 -6.93 17.43 7.10
N ALA A 342 -6.57 17.25 8.37
CA ALA A 342 -6.05 18.30 9.24
C ALA A 342 -4.60 18.54 8.79
N ALA A 343 -4.44 19.54 7.92
CA ALA A 343 -3.26 19.73 7.08
C ALA A 343 -2.31 20.76 7.69
N GLY A 344 -1.65 20.39 8.79
CA GLY A 344 -0.53 21.14 9.34
C GLY A 344 0.76 20.94 8.54
N PHE A 345 1.61 21.96 8.47
CA PHE A 345 2.89 21.89 7.74
C PHE A 345 4.11 22.19 8.64
N ASP A 346 3.93 22.12 9.96
CA ASP A 346 4.98 22.26 10.97
C ASP A 346 5.84 21.01 11.16
N ALA A 347 5.49 19.89 10.52
CA ALA A 347 6.41 18.74 10.38
C ALA A 347 7.47 18.93 9.28
N LEU A 348 7.48 20.06 8.54
CA LEU A 348 8.50 20.36 7.55
C LEU A 348 9.83 20.79 8.16
N GLN A 349 10.91 20.50 7.42
CA GLN A 349 12.25 20.94 7.79
C GLN A 349 12.32 22.46 7.99
N GLY A 350 12.84 22.85 9.16
CA GLY A 350 13.02 24.26 9.53
C GLY A 350 11.82 24.90 10.23
N ASP A 351 10.74 24.18 10.51
CA ASP A 351 9.69 24.67 11.38
C ASP A 351 10.18 24.81 12.85
N PRO A 352 9.92 25.95 13.52
CA PRO A 352 10.43 26.22 14.87
C PRO A 352 9.68 25.48 16.00
N LYS A 353 8.60 24.76 15.71
CA LYS A 353 7.82 23.98 16.69
C LYS A 353 7.97 22.47 16.47
N GLY A 354 7.89 22.01 15.22
CA GLY A 354 7.96 20.58 14.93
C GLY A 354 9.34 19.97 15.11
N GLU A 355 10.41 20.68 14.75
CA GLU A 355 11.79 20.17 14.73
C GLU A 355 11.96 18.88 13.89
N MET A 356 11.07 18.67 12.91
CA MET A 356 11.10 17.51 12.02
C MET A 356 11.93 17.81 10.75
N ALA A 357 12.07 16.80 9.90
CA ALA A 357 12.86 16.83 8.68
C ALA A 357 12.10 16.24 7.47
N ALA A 358 10.77 16.32 7.46
CA ALA A 358 9.98 16.02 6.27
C ALA A 358 10.15 17.15 5.23
N THR A 359 10.00 16.81 3.96
CA THR A 359 10.15 17.71 2.81
C THR A 359 8.80 17.97 2.15
N PRO A 360 8.65 19.05 1.35
CA PRO A 360 7.44 19.25 0.56
C PRO A 360 7.15 18.08 -0.39
N ALA A 361 8.19 17.43 -0.92
CA ALA A 361 8.06 16.20 -1.70
C ALA A 361 7.42 15.05 -0.88
N GLY A 362 7.75 14.92 0.41
CA GLY A 362 7.08 14.02 1.34
C GLY A 362 5.57 14.27 1.42
N PHE A 363 5.15 15.52 1.62
CA PHE A 363 3.71 15.89 1.67
C PHE A 363 2.98 15.67 0.34
N ALA A 364 3.65 15.87 -0.80
CA ALA A 364 3.12 15.49 -2.10
C ALA A 364 2.84 13.97 -2.17
N GLN A 365 3.73 13.11 -1.66
CA GLN A 365 3.49 11.66 -1.56
C GLN A 365 2.33 11.33 -0.62
N LEU A 366 2.27 11.94 0.57
CA LEU A 366 1.16 11.70 1.52
C LEU A 366 -0.19 12.06 0.90
N THR A 367 -0.27 13.19 0.18
CA THR A 367 -1.47 13.60 -0.56
C THR A 367 -1.86 12.57 -1.63
N HIS A 368 -0.89 12.10 -2.43
CA HIS A 368 -1.11 11.12 -3.49
C HIS A 368 -1.63 9.77 -2.96
N LEU A 369 -1.06 9.29 -1.86
CA LEU A 369 -1.50 8.07 -1.19
C LEU A 369 -2.96 8.16 -0.73
N LEU A 370 -3.41 9.32 -0.23
CA LEU A 370 -4.81 9.54 0.16
C LEU A 370 -5.78 9.70 -1.02
N MET A 371 -5.31 10.16 -2.18
CA MET A 371 -6.16 10.31 -3.38
C MET A 371 -6.68 8.97 -3.94
N GLY A 372 -6.10 7.83 -3.54
CA GLY A 372 -6.64 6.51 -3.84
C GLY A 372 -7.91 6.16 -3.04
N LEU A 373 -8.16 6.86 -1.93
CA LEU A 373 -9.29 6.59 -1.04
C LEU A 373 -10.55 7.37 -1.46
N ALA A 374 -11.72 6.88 -1.04
CA ALA A 374 -13.02 7.52 -1.25
C ALA A 374 -13.36 7.91 -2.71
N GLY A 375 -12.69 7.36 -3.71
CA GLY A 375 -12.83 7.78 -5.11
C GLY A 375 -12.28 9.18 -5.38
N GLY A 376 -11.18 9.56 -4.71
CA GLY A 376 -10.52 10.86 -4.85
C GLY A 376 -11.18 12.01 -4.07
N LYS A 377 -12.23 11.75 -3.30
CA LYS A 377 -12.95 12.75 -2.49
C LYS A 377 -12.15 13.11 -1.23
N LEU A 378 -11.22 14.03 -1.42
CA LEU A 378 -10.21 14.48 -0.46
C LEU A 378 -10.33 15.99 -0.24
N ILE A 379 -10.36 16.44 1.02
CA ILE A 379 -10.34 17.87 1.37
C ILE A 379 -9.22 18.10 2.39
N LEU A 380 -8.30 19.01 2.07
CA LEU A 380 -7.29 19.51 2.99
C LEU A 380 -7.79 20.79 3.68
N SER A 381 -7.67 20.85 5.00
CA SER A 381 -7.98 22.02 5.83
C SER A 381 -6.69 22.47 6.50
N LEU A 382 -6.20 23.68 6.23
CA LEU A 382 -4.95 24.16 6.82
C LEU A 382 -5.05 24.21 8.37
N GLU A 383 -4.05 23.63 9.04
CA GLU A 383 -3.91 23.68 10.51
C GLU A 383 -2.65 24.49 10.88
N GLY A 384 -1.59 23.88 11.44
CA GLY A 384 -0.33 24.50 11.83
C GLY A 384 0.68 24.74 10.70
N GLY A 385 1.95 24.91 11.06
CA GLY A 385 3.04 25.36 10.17
C GLY A 385 3.38 26.84 10.36
N TYR A 386 4.60 27.10 10.85
CA TYR A 386 5.03 28.40 11.41
C TYR A 386 6.35 28.92 10.82
N ASN A 387 7.12 28.09 10.12
CA ASN A 387 8.11 28.60 9.15
C ASN A 387 7.39 28.98 7.86
N LEU A 388 7.25 30.29 7.60
CA LEU A 388 6.49 30.83 6.46
C LEU A 388 6.90 30.25 5.10
N ARG A 389 8.20 30.01 4.88
CA ARG A 389 8.70 29.46 3.62
C ARG A 389 8.34 27.99 3.48
N ALA A 390 8.65 27.20 4.50
CA ALA A 390 8.36 25.77 4.50
C ALA A 390 6.84 25.52 4.36
N LEU A 391 6.03 26.26 5.13
CA LEU A 391 4.56 26.27 5.04
C LEU A 391 4.09 26.48 3.60
N ALA A 392 4.59 27.52 2.93
CA ALA A 392 4.17 27.85 1.56
C ALA A 392 4.60 26.77 0.56
N GLU A 393 5.83 26.27 0.64
CA GLU A 393 6.35 25.18 -0.20
C GLU A 393 5.56 23.87 0.01
N GLY A 394 5.21 23.53 1.25
CA GLY A 394 4.39 22.35 1.60
C GLY A 394 2.96 22.43 1.09
N VAL A 395 2.30 23.58 1.27
CA VAL A 395 0.96 23.83 0.72
C VAL A 395 0.95 23.73 -0.80
N SER A 396 1.94 24.33 -1.48
CA SER A 396 2.12 24.21 -2.93
C SER A 396 2.28 22.75 -3.36
N ALA A 397 3.13 21.98 -2.68
CA ALA A 397 3.39 20.59 -3.03
C ALA A 397 2.15 19.70 -2.90
N SER A 398 1.35 19.87 -1.85
CA SER A 398 0.06 19.20 -1.72
C SER A 398 -0.93 19.65 -2.79
N LEU A 399 -1.00 20.95 -3.12
CA LEU A 399 -1.94 21.48 -4.11
C LEU A 399 -1.61 21.03 -5.55
N HIS A 400 -0.33 20.98 -5.91
CA HIS A 400 0.18 20.34 -7.14
C HIS A 400 -0.34 18.91 -7.28
N THR A 401 -0.20 18.10 -6.23
CA THR A 401 -0.70 16.71 -6.23
C THR A 401 -2.23 16.65 -6.34
N LEU A 402 -2.98 17.51 -5.63
CA LEU A 402 -4.46 17.57 -5.75
C LEU A 402 -4.91 17.88 -7.18
N LEU A 403 -4.22 18.80 -7.87
CA LEU A 403 -4.41 19.13 -9.29
C LEU A 403 -4.02 17.99 -10.24
N GLY A 404 -3.39 16.93 -9.73
CA GLY A 404 -3.03 15.73 -10.45
C GLY A 404 -1.65 15.79 -11.10
N ASP A 405 -0.78 16.73 -10.74
CA ASP A 405 0.61 16.75 -11.19
C ASP A 405 1.41 15.56 -10.60
N PRO A 406 2.50 15.12 -11.24
CA PRO A 406 3.34 14.07 -10.69
C PRO A 406 3.97 14.50 -9.35
N CYS A 407 4.11 13.54 -8.43
CA CYS A 407 4.89 13.77 -7.21
C CYS A 407 6.37 14.05 -7.55
N PRO A 408 7.06 14.93 -6.82
CA PRO A 408 8.51 15.05 -6.93
C PRO A 408 9.24 13.76 -6.51
N MET A 409 10.47 13.60 -6.98
CA MET A 409 11.40 12.62 -6.40
C MET A 409 11.64 12.97 -4.93
N LEU A 410 11.73 11.97 -4.06
CA LEU A 410 12.10 12.21 -2.66
C LEU A 410 13.57 12.63 -2.56
N GLU A 411 13.82 13.72 -1.83
CA GLU A 411 15.15 14.31 -1.65
C GLU A 411 16.01 13.53 -0.64
N SER A 412 15.37 12.93 0.37
CA SER A 412 16.00 12.06 1.38
C SER A 412 15.47 10.62 1.28
N PRO A 413 15.71 9.91 0.16
CA PRO A 413 15.28 8.53 0.00
C PRO A 413 16.02 7.64 1.00
N GLY A 414 15.28 6.74 1.65
CA GLY A 414 15.81 5.87 2.67
C GLY A 414 14.73 5.13 3.41
N ALA A 415 15.12 4.50 4.51
CA ALA A 415 14.20 3.79 5.38
C ALA A 415 13.79 4.65 6.60
N PRO A 416 12.62 4.34 7.21
CA PRO A 416 12.26 4.85 8.52
C PRO A 416 13.37 4.56 9.54
N CYS A 417 13.63 5.52 10.43
CA CYS A 417 14.59 5.41 11.51
C CYS A 417 14.12 4.40 12.59
N ARG A 418 15.03 3.96 13.45
CA ARG A 418 14.72 3.00 14.54
C ARG A 418 13.59 3.49 15.45
N SER A 419 13.47 4.80 15.70
CA SER A 419 12.39 5.34 16.54
C SER A 419 11.04 5.34 15.85
N ALA A 420 10.97 5.65 14.55
CA ALA A 420 9.71 5.58 13.80
C ALA A 420 9.25 4.12 13.64
N GLN A 421 10.17 3.21 13.32
CA GLN A 421 9.90 1.77 13.29
C GLN A 421 9.26 1.30 14.60
N ALA A 422 9.82 1.70 15.75
CA ALA A 422 9.27 1.36 17.06
C ALA A 422 7.85 1.94 17.27
N SER A 423 7.62 3.23 16.99
CA SER A 423 6.30 3.85 17.12
C SER A 423 5.25 3.22 16.22
N VAL A 424 5.59 2.91 14.96
CA VAL A 424 4.72 2.22 14.00
C VAL A 424 4.42 0.80 14.47
N SER A 425 5.42 0.06 14.97
CA SER A 425 5.23 -1.28 15.53
C SER A 425 4.30 -1.29 16.75
N CYS A 426 4.41 -0.32 17.66
CA CYS A 426 3.50 -0.19 18.81
C CYS A 426 2.07 0.16 18.38
N ALA A 427 1.89 1.06 17.42
CA ALA A 427 0.56 1.36 16.87
C ALA A 427 -0.09 0.12 16.22
N LEU A 428 0.68 -0.67 15.47
CA LEU A 428 0.21 -1.90 14.85
C LEU A 428 -0.20 -2.96 15.87
N GLU A 429 0.56 -3.12 16.94
CA GLU A 429 0.22 -4.06 18.01
C GLU A 429 -1.07 -3.66 18.76
N ALA A 430 -1.29 -2.37 18.98
CA ALA A 430 -2.51 -1.87 19.60
C ALA A 430 -3.74 -1.98 18.66
N LEU A 431 -3.54 -2.01 17.35
CA LEU A 431 -4.62 -2.03 16.35
C LEU A 431 -4.92 -3.41 15.74
N GLU A 432 -3.99 -4.35 15.79
CA GLU A 432 -4.17 -5.74 15.32
C GLU A 432 -5.45 -6.43 15.87
N PRO A 433 -5.93 -6.18 17.10
CA PRO A 433 -7.20 -6.75 17.58
C PRO A 433 -8.48 -6.22 16.91
N PHE A 434 -8.41 -5.11 16.16
CA PHE A 434 -9.59 -4.39 15.64
C PHE A 434 -9.71 -4.41 14.11
N TRP A 435 -8.63 -4.73 13.39
CA TRP A 435 -8.55 -4.62 11.92
C TRP A 435 -7.96 -5.90 11.32
N GLU A 436 -8.75 -6.64 10.54
CA GLU A 436 -8.33 -7.94 9.98
C GLU A 436 -7.16 -7.79 8.99
N VAL A 437 -7.08 -6.65 8.28
CA VAL A 437 -6.01 -6.30 7.35
C VAL A 437 -4.66 -6.07 8.03
N LEU A 438 -4.61 -5.88 9.35
CA LEU A 438 -3.37 -5.68 10.11
C LEU A 438 -2.78 -6.99 10.66
N VAL A 439 -3.55 -8.09 10.67
CA VAL A 439 -3.12 -9.38 11.23
C VAL A 439 -1.78 -9.85 10.61
N ARG A 440 -0.87 -10.28 11.47
CA ARG A 440 0.44 -10.83 11.10
C ARG A 440 0.45 -12.34 11.30
N SER A 441 1.12 -13.07 10.39
CA SER A 441 1.16 -14.54 10.49
C SER A 441 1.95 -14.97 11.73
N THR A 442 1.29 -15.70 12.64
CA THR A 442 1.92 -16.24 13.86
C THR A 442 2.46 -17.65 13.62
N GLU A 443 3.59 -17.77 12.92
CA GLU A 443 4.40 -18.99 12.98
C GLU A 443 5.68 -18.74 13.78
N THR A 444 5.97 -19.67 14.68
CA THR A 444 7.06 -19.55 15.66
C THR A 444 8.41 -19.61 14.96
N VAL A 445 9.15 -18.51 15.04
CA VAL A 445 10.56 -18.42 14.64
C VAL A 445 11.35 -19.47 15.43
N GLU A 446 11.95 -20.45 14.74
CA GLU A 446 13.11 -21.14 15.31
C GLU A 446 14.19 -20.08 15.48
N ARG A 447 14.71 -19.95 16.72
CA ARG A 447 15.87 -19.09 16.99
C ARG A 447 17.05 -19.61 16.19
N ASP A 448 17.26 -19.06 15.00
CA ASP A 448 18.59 -19.01 14.42
C ASP A 448 19.48 -18.33 15.46
N ASN A 449 20.49 -19.07 15.91
CA ASN A 449 21.63 -18.47 16.60
C ASN A 449 22.42 -17.69 15.54
N MET A 450 21.87 -16.55 15.11
CA MET A 450 22.66 -15.57 14.42
C MET A 450 23.70 -15.11 15.42
N GLU A 451 24.96 -15.47 15.16
CA GLU A 451 26.06 -14.68 15.67
C GLU A 451 25.77 -13.24 15.24
N GLU A 452 25.80 -12.32 16.20
CA GLU A 452 25.88 -10.89 15.89
C GLU A 452 27.23 -10.71 15.16
N ASP A 453 27.20 -10.89 13.84
CA ASP A 453 28.27 -10.44 12.97
C ASP A 453 28.39 -8.95 13.27
N ASN A 454 29.46 -8.63 14.01
CA ASN A 454 29.91 -7.27 14.25
C ASN A 454 30.48 -6.75 12.93
N VAL A 455 29.61 -6.58 11.94
CA VAL A 455 29.72 -5.46 11.02
C VAL A 455 29.72 -4.26 11.94
N GLU A 456 30.90 -3.68 12.13
CA GLU A 456 31.06 -2.47 12.92
C GLU A 456 29.99 -1.48 12.45
N GLU A 457 29.06 -1.10 13.35
CA GLU A 457 28.15 0.00 13.07
C GLU A 457 29.04 1.23 12.91
N SER A 458 29.39 1.52 11.66
CA SER A 458 29.95 2.81 11.29
C SER A 458 28.83 3.82 11.53
N GLU A 459 28.78 4.34 12.75
CA GLU A 459 28.10 5.58 13.13
C GLU A 459 28.76 6.80 12.45
N GLU A 460 29.15 6.64 11.18
CA GLU A 460 29.59 7.68 10.24
C GLU A 460 28.46 8.01 9.25
N GLU A 461 27.20 8.07 9.73
CA GLU A 461 26.37 9.20 9.31
C GLU A 461 26.99 10.46 9.94
N GLY A 462 28.07 10.94 9.32
CA GLY A 462 28.64 12.26 9.62
C GLY A 462 27.58 13.35 9.42
N PRO A 463 27.79 14.58 9.95
CA PRO A 463 26.80 15.64 9.86
C PRO A 463 26.32 15.80 8.43
N TRP A 464 25.05 15.50 8.19
CA TRP A 464 24.44 15.60 6.86
C TRP A 464 24.47 17.07 6.44
N GLU A 465 25.41 17.42 5.57
CA GLU A 465 25.35 18.69 4.87
C GLU A 465 24.17 18.61 3.90
N PRO A 466 23.19 19.54 3.97
CA PRO A 466 22.05 19.50 3.08
C PRO A 466 22.55 19.59 1.63
N PRO A 467 22.12 18.68 0.73
CA PRO A 467 22.39 18.85 -0.68
C PRO A 467 21.80 20.20 -1.12
N VAL A 468 22.47 20.87 -2.05
CA VAL A 468 21.97 22.13 -2.62
C VAL A 468 20.59 21.84 -3.22
N LEU A 469 19.54 22.34 -2.57
CA LEU A 469 18.14 22.13 -2.94
C LEU A 469 17.97 22.35 -4.44
N PRO A 470 17.68 21.30 -5.23
CA PRO A 470 17.09 21.50 -6.54
C PRO A 470 15.78 22.24 -6.30
N ILE A 471 15.53 23.31 -7.04
CA ILE A 471 14.18 23.88 -7.08
C ILE A 471 13.23 22.74 -7.48
N LEU A 472 12.12 22.55 -6.76
CA LEU A 472 11.10 21.56 -7.10
C LEU A 472 10.47 21.95 -8.45
N THR A 473 11.08 21.48 -9.54
CA THR A 473 10.60 21.74 -10.89
C THR A 473 9.49 20.77 -11.23
N TRP A 474 8.23 21.17 -11.04
CA TRP A 474 7.10 20.44 -11.60
C TRP A 474 7.15 20.49 -13.14
N PRO A 475 7.21 19.34 -13.83
CA PRO A 475 7.35 19.32 -15.28
C PRO A 475 6.02 19.70 -15.95
N VAL A 476 6.03 20.79 -16.72
CA VAL A 476 4.90 21.20 -17.56
C VAL A 476 4.88 20.34 -18.83
N LEU A 477 4.06 19.29 -18.84
CA LEU A 477 3.99 18.31 -19.92
C LEU A 477 2.82 18.60 -20.88
N GLN A 478 3.06 18.48 -22.19
CA GLN A 478 2.04 18.73 -23.23
C GLN A 478 1.00 17.61 -23.35
N SER A 479 1.35 16.39 -22.93
CA SER A 479 0.46 15.22 -22.92
C SER A 479 0.85 14.32 -21.76
N ARG A 480 -0.12 13.79 -21.02
CA ARG A 480 0.14 12.99 -19.81
C ARG A 480 0.51 11.56 -20.15
N THR A 481 -0.31 10.88 -20.94
CA THR A 481 -0.24 9.42 -21.09
C THR A 481 -0.02 9.03 -22.55
N GLY A 482 1.06 8.30 -22.82
CA GLY A 482 1.32 7.67 -24.10
C GLY A 482 0.60 6.33 -24.25
N LEU A 483 0.13 6.02 -25.44
CA LEU A 483 -0.47 4.74 -25.79
C LEU A 483 0.21 4.17 -27.03
N VAL A 484 0.68 2.92 -26.96
CA VAL A 484 1.36 2.26 -28.08
C VAL A 484 0.65 0.97 -28.45
N TYR A 485 0.28 0.84 -29.72
CA TYR A 485 -0.40 -0.31 -30.29
C TYR A 485 -0.12 -0.41 -31.80
N ASP A 486 -0.06 -1.63 -32.32
CA ASP A 486 -0.05 -1.91 -33.76
C ASP A 486 -0.86 -3.18 -34.06
N GLN A 487 -1.77 -3.10 -35.02
CA GLN A 487 -2.54 -4.26 -35.48
C GLN A 487 -1.63 -5.33 -36.12
N ASN A 488 -0.45 -4.98 -36.64
CA ASN A 488 0.51 -5.93 -37.20
C ASN A 488 1.00 -6.97 -36.18
N MET A 489 0.96 -6.68 -34.88
CA MET A 489 1.22 -7.67 -33.82
C MET A 489 0.18 -8.80 -33.79
N MET A 490 -0.99 -8.64 -34.41
CA MET A 490 -1.99 -9.69 -34.59
C MET A 490 -1.58 -10.79 -35.58
N ASN A 491 -0.56 -10.56 -36.41
CA ASN A 491 -0.11 -11.53 -37.43
C ASN A 491 0.59 -12.76 -36.83
N HIS A 492 0.99 -12.71 -35.56
CA HIS A 492 1.47 -13.85 -34.79
C HIS A 492 0.28 -14.71 -34.31
N CYS A 493 0.12 -15.93 -34.80
CA CYS A 493 -1.00 -16.79 -34.42
C CYS A 493 -0.67 -18.29 -34.44
N ASN A 494 -1.36 -19.08 -33.61
CA ASN A 494 -1.16 -20.52 -33.55
C ASN A 494 -1.88 -21.19 -34.74
N LEU A 495 -1.09 -21.79 -35.64
CA LEU A 495 -1.59 -22.39 -36.88
C LEU A 495 -2.12 -23.84 -36.70
N TRP A 496 -2.10 -24.37 -35.47
CA TRP A 496 -2.36 -25.78 -35.19
C TRP A 496 -3.35 -26.01 -34.05
N ASP A 497 -3.40 -25.12 -33.06
CA ASP A 497 -4.42 -25.09 -32.01
C ASP A 497 -5.18 -23.76 -32.04
N SER A 498 -6.45 -23.83 -32.44
CA SER A 498 -7.38 -22.69 -32.45
C SER A 498 -7.94 -22.32 -31.08
N HIS A 499 -7.64 -23.11 -30.03
CA HIS A 499 -8.05 -22.85 -28.65
C HIS A 499 -6.87 -22.41 -27.77
N HIS A 500 -5.72 -22.09 -28.39
CA HIS A 500 -4.55 -21.56 -27.69
C HIS A 500 -4.92 -20.25 -26.97
N PRO A 501 -4.53 -20.04 -25.69
CA PRO A 501 -5.01 -18.89 -24.90
C PRO A 501 -4.41 -17.55 -25.35
N GLU A 502 -3.14 -17.54 -25.75
CA GLU A 502 -2.49 -16.36 -26.31
C GLU A 502 -2.98 -16.16 -27.77
N VAL A 503 -4.01 -15.32 -27.94
CA VAL A 503 -4.67 -15.06 -29.23
C VAL A 503 -4.47 -13.61 -29.72
N PRO A 504 -4.46 -13.36 -31.05
CA PRO A 504 -4.40 -12.01 -31.61
C PRO A 504 -5.46 -11.03 -31.08
N GLN A 505 -6.65 -11.54 -30.76
CA GLN A 505 -7.78 -10.74 -30.28
C GLN A 505 -7.52 -10.07 -28.93
N ARG A 506 -6.49 -10.47 -28.16
CA ARG A 506 -6.14 -9.88 -26.86
C ARG A 506 -5.91 -8.37 -26.98
N ILE A 507 -4.95 -7.96 -27.81
CA ILE A 507 -4.61 -6.55 -28.03
C ILE A 507 -5.74 -5.79 -28.72
N LEU A 508 -6.48 -6.42 -29.63
CA LEU A 508 -7.61 -5.79 -30.32
C LEU A 508 -8.74 -5.44 -29.35
N ARG A 509 -9.11 -6.38 -28.45
CA ARG A 509 -10.21 -6.16 -27.49
C ARG A 509 -9.87 -5.11 -26.46
N ILE A 510 -8.62 -5.05 -26.01
CA ILE A 510 -8.10 -3.96 -25.17
C ILE A 510 -8.28 -2.62 -25.88
N MET A 511 -7.79 -2.49 -27.13
CA MET A 511 -7.90 -1.23 -27.88
C MET A 511 -9.35 -0.81 -28.12
N CYS A 512 -10.22 -1.73 -28.57
CA CYS A 512 -11.64 -1.42 -28.73
C CYS A 512 -12.26 -0.93 -27.41
N ARG A 513 -11.89 -1.51 -26.26
CA ARG A 513 -12.40 -1.08 -24.95
C ARG A 513 -11.86 0.31 -24.54
N LEU A 514 -10.60 0.62 -24.84
CA LEU A 514 -10.03 1.95 -24.64
C LEU A 514 -10.68 3.01 -25.54
N GLU A 515 -11.08 2.64 -26.76
CA GLU A 515 -11.83 3.50 -27.69
C GLU A 515 -13.28 3.70 -27.25
N GLU A 516 -13.99 2.61 -26.89
CA GLU A 516 -15.37 2.62 -26.35
C GLU A 516 -15.52 3.54 -25.13
N LEU A 517 -14.53 3.53 -24.24
CA LEU A 517 -14.49 4.35 -23.03
C LEU A 517 -13.88 5.75 -23.25
N GLY A 518 -13.52 6.11 -24.49
CA GLY A 518 -12.89 7.40 -24.82
C GLY A 518 -11.47 7.60 -24.26
N LEU A 519 -10.88 6.58 -23.64
CA LEU A 519 -9.56 6.64 -23.00
C LEU A 519 -8.43 6.74 -24.03
N ALA A 520 -8.55 6.02 -25.16
CA ALA A 520 -7.57 6.10 -26.25
C ALA A 520 -7.46 7.53 -26.81
N GLY A 521 -8.60 8.24 -26.95
CA GLY A 521 -8.64 9.63 -27.40
C GLY A 521 -8.12 10.67 -26.40
N ARG A 522 -7.86 10.27 -25.15
CA ARG A 522 -7.23 11.08 -24.10
C ARG A 522 -5.72 10.83 -23.99
N CYS A 523 -5.20 9.80 -24.67
CA CYS A 523 -3.79 9.46 -24.72
C CYS A 523 -3.11 10.03 -25.97
N LEU A 524 -1.80 10.23 -25.92
CA LEU A 524 -0.98 10.45 -27.10
C LEU A 524 -0.62 9.10 -27.74
N THR A 525 -1.24 8.77 -28.87
CA THR A 525 -0.91 7.56 -29.62
C THR A 525 0.47 7.68 -30.26
N LEU A 526 1.45 6.91 -29.78
CA LEU A 526 2.80 6.89 -30.33
C LEU A 526 2.87 5.85 -31.45
N THR A 527 3.57 6.18 -32.55
CA THR A 527 3.84 5.21 -33.61
C THR A 527 4.91 4.20 -33.16
N PRO A 528 4.61 2.90 -33.09
CA PRO A 528 5.60 1.88 -32.72
C PRO A 528 6.64 1.69 -33.82
N ARG A 529 7.78 1.10 -33.43
CA ARG A 529 8.88 0.72 -34.32
C ARG A 529 9.32 -0.71 -33.99
N PRO A 530 9.94 -1.45 -34.94
CA PRO A 530 10.69 -2.65 -34.58
C PRO A 530 11.88 -2.30 -33.68
N ALA A 531 12.19 -3.20 -32.74
CA ALA A 531 13.43 -3.16 -31.97
C ALA A 531 14.64 -3.31 -32.90
N THR A 532 15.69 -2.55 -32.67
CA THR A 532 16.94 -2.69 -33.42
C THR A 532 17.67 -3.97 -32.99
N GLU A 533 18.56 -4.48 -33.84
CA GLU A 533 19.39 -5.63 -33.46
C GLU A 533 20.29 -5.29 -32.26
N ALA A 534 20.77 -4.05 -32.15
CA ALA A 534 21.54 -3.59 -31.00
C ALA A 534 20.73 -3.61 -29.69
N GLU A 535 19.45 -3.21 -29.73
CA GLU A 535 18.54 -3.28 -28.57
C GLU A 535 18.31 -4.74 -28.13
N LEU A 536 17.97 -5.63 -29.06
CA LEU A 536 17.75 -7.05 -28.76
C LEU A 536 19.00 -7.72 -28.14
N LEU A 537 20.19 -7.34 -28.62
CA LEU A 537 21.48 -7.86 -28.14
C LEU A 537 21.89 -7.37 -26.75
N THR A 538 21.16 -6.44 -26.13
CA THR A 538 21.40 -6.05 -24.72
C THR A 538 20.96 -7.11 -23.71
N CYS A 539 20.04 -7.99 -24.11
CA CYS A 539 19.48 -9.07 -23.30
C CYS A 539 19.71 -10.45 -23.93
N HIS A 540 19.59 -10.55 -25.25
CA HIS A 540 19.58 -11.83 -25.95
C HIS A 540 20.87 -12.12 -26.72
N SER A 541 21.25 -13.39 -26.83
CA SER A 541 22.44 -13.80 -27.57
C SER A 541 22.26 -13.62 -29.08
N ALA A 542 23.35 -13.27 -29.78
CA ALA A 542 23.32 -13.11 -31.23
C ALA A 542 22.96 -14.40 -31.99
N GLU A 543 23.28 -15.55 -31.42
CA GLU A 543 22.88 -16.86 -31.95
C GLU A 543 21.35 -17.04 -31.87
N TYR A 544 20.75 -16.75 -30.71
CA TYR A 544 19.31 -16.85 -30.52
C TYR A 544 18.50 -15.85 -31.35
N VAL A 545 18.93 -14.58 -31.40
CA VAL A 545 18.31 -13.57 -32.28
C VAL A 545 18.41 -13.98 -33.76
N GLY A 546 19.55 -14.54 -34.18
CA GLY A 546 19.76 -15.08 -35.51
C GLY A 546 18.88 -16.31 -35.82
N HIS A 547 18.71 -17.21 -34.85
CA HIS A 547 17.86 -18.40 -34.95
C HIS A 547 16.39 -18.01 -35.10
N LEU A 548 15.87 -17.14 -34.24
CA LEU A 548 14.49 -16.64 -34.37
C LEU A 548 14.27 -15.92 -35.70
N ARG A 549 15.22 -15.11 -36.18
CA ARG A 549 15.13 -14.46 -37.51
C ARG A 549 15.08 -15.48 -38.66
N ALA A 550 15.73 -16.63 -38.52
CA ALA A 550 15.67 -17.68 -39.53
C ALA A 550 14.26 -18.31 -39.65
N THR A 551 13.44 -18.26 -38.60
CA THR A 551 12.08 -18.82 -38.60
C THR A 551 11.15 -18.18 -39.64
N GLU A 552 11.32 -16.90 -39.96
CA GLU A 552 10.53 -16.20 -40.98
C GLU A 552 10.54 -16.88 -42.36
N LYS A 553 11.63 -17.61 -42.66
CA LYS A 553 11.86 -18.29 -43.94
C LYS A 553 11.55 -19.79 -43.89
N MET A 554 11.22 -20.33 -42.72
CA MET A 554 10.89 -21.75 -42.54
C MET A 554 9.46 -22.05 -43.03
N LYS A 555 9.23 -23.28 -43.47
CA LYS A 555 7.88 -23.75 -43.82
C LYS A 555 7.09 -24.06 -42.56
N THR A 556 5.77 -23.96 -42.62
CA THR A 556 4.87 -24.22 -41.47
C THR A 556 5.10 -25.56 -40.76
N ARG A 557 5.53 -26.61 -41.48
CA ARG A 557 5.85 -27.92 -40.87
C ARG A 557 7.21 -27.94 -40.15
N GLU A 558 8.14 -27.10 -40.56
CA GLU A 558 9.42 -26.90 -39.87
C GLU A 558 9.17 -26.06 -38.60
N LEU A 559 8.41 -24.97 -38.72
CA LEU A 559 7.99 -24.12 -37.59
C LEU A 559 7.28 -24.90 -36.47
N HIS A 560 6.40 -25.87 -36.79
CA HIS A 560 5.76 -26.72 -35.78
C HIS A 560 6.76 -27.59 -35.00
N ARG A 561 7.82 -28.06 -35.68
CA ARG A 561 8.89 -28.82 -35.01
C ARG A 561 9.77 -27.91 -34.18
N GLU A 562 10.10 -26.74 -34.71
CA GLU A 562 10.90 -25.73 -34.02
C GLU A 562 10.22 -25.25 -32.73
N SER A 563 8.90 -25.03 -32.80
CA SER A 563 8.06 -24.73 -31.63
C SER A 563 8.17 -25.81 -30.53
N SER A 564 8.41 -27.07 -30.91
CA SER A 564 8.53 -28.20 -29.96
C SER A 564 9.91 -28.30 -29.29
N ASN A 565 10.88 -27.46 -29.66
CA ASN A 565 12.19 -27.39 -29.01
C ASN A 565 12.15 -26.55 -27.72
N PHE A 566 11.12 -25.72 -27.56
CA PHE A 566 10.92 -24.77 -26.47
C PHE A 566 9.72 -25.18 -25.59
N ASP A 567 9.64 -24.71 -24.34
CA ASP A 567 8.47 -24.97 -23.50
C ASP A 567 7.35 -23.97 -23.80
N SER A 568 6.16 -24.49 -24.12
CA SER A 568 4.93 -23.71 -24.27
C SER A 568 5.05 -22.56 -25.27
N ILE A 569 5.66 -22.85 -26.44
CA ILE A 569 5.86 -21.92 -27.56
C ILE A 569 5.13 -22.41 -28.81
N TYR A 570 4.67 -21.45 -29.64
CA TYR A 570 4.16 -21.71 -30.98
C TYR A 570 4.73 -20.66 -31.96
N ILE A 571 5.16 -21.05 -33.15
CA ILE A 571 5.84 -20.15 -34.10
C ILE A 571 5.11 -20.11 -35.44
N CYS A 572 4.83 -18.92 -35.95
CA CYS A 572 4.34 -18.69 -37.31
C CYS A 572 5.35 -17.83 -38.09
N PRO A 573 5.24 -17.70 -39.42
CA PRO A 573 6.19 -16.90 -40.21
C PRO A 573 6.33 -15.44 -39.75
N SER A 574 5.29 -14.87 -39.13
CA SER A 574 5.27 -13.49 -38.62
C SER A 574 5.84 -13.34 -37.20
N THR A 575 6.17 -14.44 -36.51
CA THR A 575 6.52 -14.40 -35.07
C THR A 575 7.69 -13.47 -34.77
N PHE A 576 8.79 -13.54 -35.53
CA PHE A 576 9.96 -12.68 -35.32
C PHE A 576 9.59 -11.20 -35.49
N ALA A 577 8.94 -10.84 -36.59
CA ALA A 577 8.51 -9.46 -36.85
C ALA A 577 7.53 -8.91 -35.79
N CYS A 578 6.57 -9.73 -35.32
CA CYS A 578 5.65 -9.32 -34.25
C CYS A 578 6.38 -9.14 -32.91
N ALA A 579 7.27 -10.06 -32.52
CA ALA A 579 8.06 -9.94 -31.29
C ALA A 579 9.00 -8.72 -31.33
N GLN A 580 9.67 -8.51 -32.47
CA GLN A 580 10.51 -7.34 -32.70
C GLN A 580 9.71 -6.03 -32.60
N LEU A 581 8.47 -6.01 -33.12
CA LEU A 581 7.57 -4.84 -33.02
C LEU A 581 7.06 -4.61 -31.60
N ALA A 582 6.74 -5.67 -30.84
CA ALA A 582 6.35 -5.59 -29.43
C ALA A 582 7.47 -4.99 -28.56
N THR A 583 8.70 -5.50 -28.69
CA THR A 583 9.86 -4.99 -27.95
C THR A 583 10.21 -3.55 -28.34
N GLY A 584 10.15 -3.21 -29.62
CA GLY A 584 10.45 -1.84 -30.08
C GLY A 584 9.35 -0.83 -29.76
N ALA A 585 8.10 -1.27 -29.62
CA ALA A 585 7.00 -0.47 -29.07
C ALA A 585 7.24 -0.10 -27.60
N ALA A 586 7.71 -1.04 -26.78
CA ALA A 586 8.12 -0.76 -25.40
C ALA A 586 9.31 0.24 -25.34
N CYS A 587 10.33 0.04 -26.18
CA CYS A 587 11.47 0.97 -26.28
C CYS A 587 11.03 2.39 -26.72
N ARG A 588 10.08 2.50 -27.66
CA ARG A 588 9.53 3.79 -28.10
C ARG A 588 8.76 4.53 -27.00
N LEU A 589 8.10 3.81 -26.11
CA LEU A 589 7.40 4.41 -24.96
C LEU A 589 8.39 4.87 -23.88
N VAL A 590 9.48 4.12 -23.65
CA VAL A 590 10.62 4.56 -22.82
C VAL A 590 11.24 5.85 -23.37
N GLU A 591 11.46 5.94 -24.68
CA GLU A 591 11.95 7.17 -25.34
C GLU A 591 11.00 8.36 -25.09
N ALA A 592 9.68 8.15 -25.17
CA ALA A 592 8.69 9.20 -24.94
C ALA A 592 8.71 9.72 -23.49
N VAL A 593 8.78 8.81 -22.52
CA VAL A 593 8.77 9.13 -21.09
C VAL A 593 10.07 9.81 -20.66
N LEU A 594 11.24 9.32 -21.09
CA LEU A 594 12.52 9.89 -20.70
C LEU A 594 12.86 11.20 -21.44
N SER A 595 12.24 11.47 -22.59
CA SER A 595 12.37 12.77 -23.28
C SER A 595 11.34 13.82 -22.83
N GLY A 596 10.34 13.44 -22.02
CA GLY A 596 9.25 14.33 -21.59
C GLY A 596 8.19 14.59 -22.67
N GLU A 597 8.11 13.75 -23.71
CA GLU A 597 7.00 13.76 -24.67
C GLU A 597 5.68 13.36 -23.99
N VAL A 598 5.75 12.43 -23.03
CA VAL A 598 4.66 12.02 -22.14
C VAL A 598 5.18 11.81 -20.71
N LEU A 599 4.30 11.82 -19.70
CA LEU A 599 4.66 11.47 -18.32
C LEU A 599 4.83 9.96 -18.13
N ASN A 600 3.86 9.21 -18.67
CA ASN A 600 3.66 7.79 -18.43
C ASN A 600 3.02 7.12 -19.64
N GLY A 601 2.75 5.81 -19.61
CA GLY A 601 1.96 5.19 -20.66
C GLY A 601 1.71 3.69 -20.58
N ALA A 602 0.99 3.19 -21.58
CA ALA A 602 0.70 1.78 -21.77
C ALA A 602 1.10 1.28 -23.17
N ALA A 603 1.76 0.13 -23.22
CA ALA A 603 2.10 -0.60 -24.44
C ALA A 603 1.18 -1.83 -24.56
N VAL A 604 0.21 -1.76 -25.46
CA VAL A 604 -0.75 -2.83 -25.76
C VAL A 604 -0.13 -3.73 -26.84
N VAL A 605 0.82 -4.56 -26.41
CA VAL A 605 1.74 -5.34 -27.27
C VAL A 605 1.51 -6.85 -27.19
N ARG A 606 1.95 -7.58 -28.23
CA ARG A 606 2.10 -9.05 -28.20
C ARG A 606 3.05 -9.53 -29.32
N PRO A 607 3.70 -10.71 -29.21
CA PRO A 607 3.72 -11.63 -28.08
C PRO A 607 4.32 -11.05 -26.79
N PRO A 608 4.08 -11.67 -25.62
CA PRO A 608 4.69 -11.29 -24.34
C PRO A 608 6.22 -11.51 -24.33
N GLY A 609 6.89 -11.13 -23.23
CA GLY A 609 8.33 -11.16 -23.08
C GLY A 609 8.89 -11.73 -21.76
N HIS A 610 8.20 -11.66 -20.62
CA HIS A 610 8.83 -11.85 -19.29
C HIS A 610 9.43 -13.26 -19.02
N HIS A 611 8.99 -14.30 -19.74
CA HIS A 611 9.57 -15.65 -19.69
C HIS A 611 10.77 -15.87 -20.64
N ALA A 612 11.06 -14.94 -21.56
CA ALA A 612 12.11 -15.12 -22.57
C ALA A 612 13.50 -14.97 -21.96
N GLU A 613 14.32 -16.01 -22.14
CA GLU A 613 15.69 -16.12 -21.63
C GLU A 613 16.72 -15.49 -22.58
N GLN A 614 17.98 -15.44 -22.15
CA GLN A 614 19.09 -14.95 -22.98
C GLN A 614 19.23 -15.73 -24.31
N ASP A 615 18.96 -17.03 -24.31
CA ASP A 615 19.16 -17.93 -25.45
C ASP A 615 17.97 -18.85 -25.77
N ALA A 616 16.82 -18.67 -25.09
CA ALA A 616 15.64 -19.52 -25.29
C ALA A 616 14.29 -18.77 -25.22
N ALA A 617 13.35 -19.22 -26.05
CA ALA A 617 11.94 -18.84 -25.97
C ALA A 617 11.24 -19.73 -24.93
N CYS A 618 10.29 -19.18 -24.18
CA CYS A 618 9.52 -19.91 -23.16
C CYS A 618 8.17 -19.23 -22.92
N GLY A 619 7.12 -19.98 -22.59
CA GLY A 619 5.85 -19.41 -22.09
C GLY A 619 5.25 -18.32 -22.98
N PHE A 620 5.10 -18.61 -24.28
CA PHE A 620 4.67 -17.66 -25.32
C PHE A 620 5.62 -16.48 -25.60
N CYS A 621 6.70 -16.31 -24.85
CA CYS A 621 7.63 -15.20 -24.92
C CYS A 621 8.82 -15.47 -25.86
N PHE A 622 9.22 -14.47 -26.64
CA PHE A 622 10.32 -14.57 -27.62
C PHE A 622 11.48 -13.62 -27.34
N PHE A 623 11.18 -12.35 -27.05
CA PHE A 623 12.14 -11.37 -26.58
C PHE A 623 11.58 -10.74 -25.31
N ASN A 624 12.43 -10.53 -24.31
CA ASN A 624 12.02 -9.93 -23.06
C ASN A 624 11.85 -8.42 -23.25
N SER A 625 10.65 -8.03 -23.68
CA SER A 625 10.32 -6.65 -24.05
C SER A 625 10.53 -5.67 -22.89
N VAL A 626 10.29 -6.10 -21.64
CA VAL A 626 10.51 -5.30 -20.44
C VAL A 626 12.01 -5.14 -20.15
N ALA A 627 12.78 -6.23 -20.20
CA ALA A 627 14.22 -6.18 -19.96
C ALA A 627 14.98 -5.37 -21.03
N VAL A 628 14.65 -5.55 -22.31
CA VAL A 628 15.22 -4.76 -23.41
C VAL A 628 14.84 -3.28 -23.27
N ALA A 629 13.59 -2.96 -22.89
CA ALA A 629 13.19 -1.58 -22.62
C ALA A 629 13.95 -0.96 -21.44
N ALA A 630 14.24 -1.73 -20.38
CA ALA A 630 15.07 -1.27 -19.26
C ALA A 630 16.54 -1.00 -19.68
N ARG A 631 17.14 -1.91 -20.46
CA ARG A 631 18.50 -1.71 -21.01
C ARG A 631 18.56 -0.53 -21.99
N HIS A 632 17.51 -0.32 -22.78
CA HIS A 632 17.37 0.85 -23.64
C HIS A 632 17.29 2.14 -22.84
N ALA A 633 16.48 2.18 -21.76
CA ALA A 633 16.39 3.31 -20.84
C ALA A 633 17.76 3.72 -20.28
N GLN A 634 18.52 2.76 -19.74
CA GLN A 634 19.88 3.00 -19.23
C GLN A 634 20.82 3.52 -20.33
N THR A 635 20.71 2.96 -21.54
CA THR A 635 21.54 3.35 -22.69
C THR A 635 21.27 4.79 -23.12
N ILE A 636 20.01 5.22 -23.21
CA ILE A 636 19.66 6.59 -23.66
C ILE A 636 19.82 7.64 -22.55
N SER A 637 19.69 7.27 -21.28
CA SER A 637 20.02 8.16 -20.15
C SER A 637 21.53 8.36 -19.97
N GLY A 638 22.36 7.45 -20.47
CA GLY A 638 23.83 7.56 -20.39
C GLY A 638 24.42 7.27 -19.00
N HIS A 639 23.63 6.76 -18.06
CA HIS A 639 24.05 6.30 -16.74
C HIS A 639 23.26 5.07 -16.30
N ALA A 640 23.68 4.44 -15.20
CA ALA A 640 22.93 3.37 -14.55
C ALA A 640 21.65 3.93 -13.88
N LEU A 641 20.63 4.19 -14.70
CA LEU A 641 19.29 4.60 -14.27
C LEU A 641 18.73 3.55 -13.31
N ARG A 642 18.25 3.97 -12.13
CA ARG A 642 17.57 3.05 -11.20
C ARG A 642 16.19 2.71 -11.75
N ILE A 643 15.97 1.45 -12.12
CA ILE A 643 14.71 0.98 -12.71
C ILE A 643 14.04 -0.01 -11.76
N LEU A 644 12.78 0.24 -11.41
CA LEU A 644 11.93 -0.74 -10.75
C LEU A 644 11.14 -1.49 -11.83
N ILE A 645 11.26 -2.81 -11.86
CA ILE A 645 10.39 -3.69 -12.64
C ILE A 645 9.44 -4.38 -11.66
N VAL A 646 8.14 -4.10 -11.76
CA VAL A 646 7.09 -4.83 -11.02
C VAL A 646 6.43 -5.83 -11.96
N ASP A 647 6.42 -7.10 -11.59
CA ASP A 647 5.72 -8.16 -12.30
C ASP A 647 4.53 -8.65 -11.47
N TRP A 648 3.32 -8.34 -11.95
CA TRP A 648 2.06 -8.76 -11.36
C TRP A 648 1.36 -9.84 -12.20
N ASP A 649 2.01 -10.36 -13.25
CA ASP A 649 1.55 -11.55 -13.95
C ASP A 649 1.47 -12.72 -12.97
N VAL A 650 0.51 -13.62 -13.17
CA VAL A 650 0.32 -14.75 -12.25
C VAL A 650 1.45 -15.77 -12.34
N HIS A 651 2.30 -15.70 -13.36
CA HIS A 651 3.49 -16.52 -13.54
C HIS A 651 4.75 -15.76 -13.17
N HIS A 652 5.75 -16.47 -12.65
CA HIS A 652 7.07 -15.90 -12.38
C HIS A 652 7.79 -15.57 -13.70
N GLY A 653 8.14 -14.31 -13.92
CA GLY A 653 8.96 -13.86 -15.04
C GLY A 653 10.43 -14.29 -14.89
N ASN A 654 10.71 -15.59 -15.02
CA ASN A 654 12.05 -16.20 -14.93
C ASN A 654 13.08 -15.51 -15.81
N GLY A 655 12.72 -15.22 -17.07
CA GLY A 655 13.61 -14.53 -18.01
C GLY A 655 13.96 -13.12 -17.53
N THR A 656 12.99 -12.38 -16.97
CA THR A 656 13.25 -11.04 -16.41
C THR A 656 14.17 -11.12 -15.20
N GLN A 657 13.96 -12.09 -14.30
CA GLN A 657 14.86 -12.31 -13.16
C GLN A 657 16.30 -12.55 -13.62
N HIS A 658 16.53 -13.55 -14.49
CA HIS A 658 17.88 -13.93 -14.92
C HIS A 658 18.66 -12.81 -15.63
N MET A 659 17.99 -11.86 -16.28
CA MET A 659 18.59 -10.70 -16.96
C MET A 659 19.14 -9.62 -16.01
N PHE A 660 18.71 -9.63 -14.74
CA PHE A 660 19.03 -8.60 -13.74
C PHE A 660 19.51 -9.18 -12.40
N GLU A 661 19.63 -10.50 -12.25
CA GLU A 661 20.04 -11.15 -11.00
C GLU A 661 21.33 -10.60 -10.39
N ASP A 662 22.28 -10.12 -11.19
CA ASP A 662 23.56 -9.53 -10.75
C ASP A 662 23.62 -7.99 -10.81
N ASP A 663 22.52 -7.32 -11.14
CA ASP A 663 22.49 -5.88 -11.44
C ASP A 663 21.74 -5.05 -10.37
N PRO A 664 22.45 -4.32 -9.47
CA PRO A 664 21.82 -3.48 -8.45
C PRO A 664 21.17 -2.21 -9.00
N SER A 665 21.31 -1.89 -10.28
CA SER A 665 20.62 -0.76 -10.90
C SER A 665 19.18 -1.10 -11.31
N VAL A 666 18.79 -2.38 -11.29
CA VAL A 666 17.44 -2.84 -11.59
C VAL A 666 16.89 -3.66 -10.43
N LEU A 667 15.83 -3.15 -9.81
CA LEU A 667 15.06 -3.87 -8.79
C LEU A 667 13.91 -4.61 -9.47
N TYR A 668 13.91 -5.94 -9.40
CA TYR A 668 12.83 -6.80 -9.90
C TYR A 668 11.97 -7.31 -8.73
N VAL A 669 10.67 -7.06 -8.78
CA VAL A 669 9.69 -7.52 -7.78
C VAL A 669 8.57 -8.27 -8.48
N SER A 670 8.39 -9.57 -8.17
CA SER A 670 7.39 -10.43 -8.80
C SER A 670 6.38 -10.98 -7.79
N LEU A 671 5.08 -10.96 -8.12
CA LEU A 671 3.99 -11.48 -7.29
C LEU A 671 3.20 -12.54 -8.05
N HIS A 672 3.65 -13.78 -7.98
CA HIS A 672 3.19 -14.86 -8.85
C HIS A 672 2.69 -16.07 -8.06
N ARG A 673 1.88 -16.90 -8.70
CA ARG A 673 1.48 -18.19 -8.15
C ARG A 673 2.65 -19.16 -8.26
N TYR A 674 3.03 -19.73 -7.13
CA TYR A 674 4.17 -20.64 -7.00
C TYR A 674 3.72 -22.08 -6.76
N ASP A 675 2.68 -22.28 -5.94
CA ASP A 675 2.18 -23.61 -5.51
C ASP A 675 3.34 -24.56 -5.13
N HIS A 676 4.29 -24.10 -4.31
CA HIS A 676 5.52 -24.82 -3.94
C HIS A 676 6.33 -25.33 -5.14
N GLY A 677 6.58 -24.47 -6.13
CA GLY A 677 7.36 -24.77 -7.33
C GLY A 677 6.65 -25.66 -8.36
N THR A 678 5.32 -25.81 -8.25
CA THR A 678 4.52 -26.66 -9.15
C THR A 678 3.65 -25.89 -10.15
N PHE A 679 3.53 -24.57 -9.99
CA PHE A 679 2.95 -23.69 -11.00
C PHE A 679 4.00 -23.27 -12.04
N PHE A 680 3.60 -22.92 -13.27
CA PHE A 680 4.52 -22.58 -14.36
C PHE A 680 5.32 -21.30 -14.03
N PRO A 681 6.64 -21.21 -14.30
CA PRO A 681 7.50 -22.12 -15.10
C PRO A 681 7.95 -23.43 -14.41
N MET A 682 7.58 -23.64 -13.14
CA MET A 682 7.99 -24.74 -12.24
C MET A 682 9.45 -24.67 -11.78
N GLY A 683 9.74 -25.30 -10.64
CA GLY A 683 11.05 -25.25 -9.99
C GLY A 683 11.16 -24.17 -8.92
N ASP A 684 12.36 -23.98 -8.39
CA ASP A 684 12.63 -23.17 -7.20
C ASP A 684 13.06 -21.72 -7.51
N GLU A 685 13.08 -21.31 -8.78
CA GLU A 685 13.56 -19.99 -9.25
C GLU A 685 12.61 -18.83 -8.91
N GLY A 686 11.31 -19.13 -8.73
CA GLY A 686 10.32 -18.19 -8.19
C GLY A 686 10.19 -18.22 -6.65
N ALA A 687 11.01 -18.99 -5.93
CA ALA A 687 10.93 -19.03 -4.48
C ALA A 687 11.29 -17.67 -3.84
N SER A 688 10.67 -17.37 -2.70
CA SER A 688 10.97 -16.20 -1.85
C SER A 688 12.41 -16.17 -1.32
N SER A 689 13.12 -17.30 -1.39
CA SER A 689 14.55 -17.43 -1.06
C SER A 689 15.49 -17.01 -2.20
N GLN A 690 14.98 -16.77 -3.42
CA GLN A 690 15.76 -16.28 -4.54
C GLN A 690 15.86 -14.75 -4.47
N ILE A 691 17.07 -14.27 -4.25
CA ILE A 691 17.36 -12.88 -3.85
C ILE A 691 18.29 -12.14 -4.80
N GLY A 692 18.63 -12.72 -5.94
CA GLY A 692 19.71 -12.23 -6.80
C GLY A 692 21.10 -12.61 -6.27
N ARG A 693 22.13 -12.34 -7.08
CA ARG A 693 23.51 -12.83 -6.91
C ARG A 693 24.51 -11.68 -7.04
N ALA A 694 25.74 -11.89 -6.55
CA ALA A 694 26.82 -10.91 -6.65
C ALA A 694 26.39 -9.50 -6.19
N ALA A 695 26.46 -8.49 -7.05
CA ALA A 695 26.07 -7.12 -6.71
C ALA A 695 24.54 -6.92 -6.66
N GLY A 696 23.76 -7.73 -7.37
CA GLY A 696 22.29 -7.72 -7.38
C GLY A 696 21.64 -8.46 -6.20
N THR A 697 22.41 -8.99 -5.25
CA THR A 697 21.85 -9.63 -4.05
C THR A 697 21.06 -8.62 -3.21
N GLY A 698 19.77 -8.89 -3.04
CA GLY A 698 18.75 -8.02 -2.43
C GLY A 698 17.76 -7.42 -3.45
N PHE A 699 18.12 -7.37 -4.74
CA PHE A 699 17.39 -6.66 -5.81
C PHE A 699 16.47 -7.54 -6.66
N THR A 700 16.37 -8.84 -6.36
CA THR A 700 15.30 -9.73 -6.85
C THR A 700 14.39 -10.08 -5.68
N VAL A 701 13.09 -9.83 -5.78
CA VAL A 701 12.12 -10.02 -4.69
C VAL A 701 10.92 -10.82 -5.19
N ASN A 702 10.76 -12.06 -4.72
CA ASN A 702 9.69 -12.96 -5.15
C ASN A 702 8.64 -13.18 -4.06
N VAL A 703 7.40 -12.72 -4.30
CA VAL A 703 6.23 -13.00 -3.44
C VAL A 703 5.51 -14.24 -3.97
N ALA A 704 5.96 -15.40 -3.50
CA ALA A 704 5.57 -16.71 -4.00
C ALA A 704 4.22 -17.20 -3.45
N TRP A 705 3.11 -16.97 -4.16
CA TRP A 705 1.77 -17.36 -3.69
C TRP A 705 1.59 -18.89 -3.68
N ASN A 706 1.50 -19.45 -2.48
CA ASN A 706 1.26 -20.89 -2.27
C ASN A 706 -0.23 -21.24 -2.21
N GLY A 707 -0.95 -20.96 -3.31
CA GLY A 707 -2.33 -21.36 -3.51
C GLY A 707 -3.11 -20.44 -4.47
N PRO A 708 -4.25 -20.93 -5.02
CA PRO A 708 -5.11 -20.14 -5.91
C PRO A 708 -6.02 -19.17 -5.14
N ARG A 709 -6.70 -18.29 -5.91
CA ARG A 709 -7.71 -17.31 -5.46
C ARG A 709 -7.16 -16.09 -4.69
N MET A 710 -5.87 -15.79 -4.78
CA MET A 710 -5.35 -14.49 -4.35
C MET A 710 -6.08 -13.38 -5.12
N GLY A 711 -6.46 -12.30 -4.46
CA GLY A 711 -7.21 -11.18 -5.04
C GLY A 711 -6.80 -9.85 -4.40
N ASP A 712 -7.64 -8.83 -4.55
CA ASP A 712 -7.30 -7.43 -4.23
C ASP A 712 -6.69 -7.25 -2.84
N ALA A 713 -7.31 -7.81 -1.80
CA ALA A 713 -6.80 -7.73 -0.43
C ALA A 713 -5.40 -8.34 -0.26
N ASP A 714 -5.08 -9.41 -0.99
CA ASP A 714 -3.79 -10.12 -0.91
C ASP A 714 -2.69 -9.32 -1.61
N TYR A 715 -2.98 -8.80 -2.81
CA TYR A 715 -2.06 -7.96 -3.58
C TYR A 715 -1.83 -6.62 -2.88
N LEU A 716 -2.88 -5.97 -2.37
CA LEU A 716 -2.75 -4.73 -1.58
C LEU A 716 -1.97 -4.97 -0.29
N ALA A 717 -2.15 -6.11 0.39
CA ALA A 717 -1.32 -6.44 1.56
C ALA A 717 0.17 -6.57 1.19
N ALA A 718 0.51 -7.16 0.04
CA ALA A 718 1.89 -7.18 -0.45
C ALA A 718 2.39 -5.78 -0.86
N TRP A 719 1.57 -4.95 -1.51
CA TRP A 719 1.92 -3.58 -1.87
C TRP A 719 2.32 -2.76 -0.65
N HIS A 720 1.44 -2.73 0.36
CA HIS A 720 1.64 -1.95 1.58
C HIS A 720 2.75 -2.48 2.50
N ARG A 721 2.91 -3.81 2.60
CA ARG A 721 3.87 -4.41 3.53
C ARG A 721 5.25 -4.69 2.92
N LEU A 722 5.37 -4.71 1.59
CA LEU A 722 6.60 -5.14 0.91
C LEU A 722 6.94 -4.33 -0.36
N VAL A 723 6.07 -4.26 -1.37
CA VAL A 723 6.44 -3.66 -2.68
C VAL A 723 6.76 -2.18 -2.54
N LEU A 724 5.85 -1.39 -1.95
CA LEU A 724 6.03 0.05 -1.77
C LEU A 724 7.15 0.39 -0.77
N PRO A 725 7.26 -0.25 0.42
CA PRO A 725 8.39 -0.01 1.33
C PRO A 725 9.77 -0.24 0.69
N ILE A 726 9.93 -1.27 -0.14
CA ILE A 726 11.18 -1.50 -0.89
C ILE A 726 11.35 -0.42 -1.97
N ALA A 727 10.30 -0.14 -2.74
CA ALA A 727 10.36 0.81 -3.85
C ALA A 727 10.68 2.25 -3.41
N TYR A 728 10.15 2.71 -2.26
CA TYR A 728 10.51 4.02 -1.69
C TYR A 728 11.96 4.06 -1.17
N GLU A 729 12.49 2.96 -0.59
CA GLU A 729 13.91 2.88 -0.18
C GLU A 729 14.86 2.81 -1.39
N PHE A 730 14.45 2.16 -2.49
CA PHE A 730 15.19 2.11 -3.75
C PHE A 730 15.14 3.43 -4.57
N ASN A 731 14.05 4.18 -4.43
CA ASN A 731 13.78 5.46 -5.11
C ASN A 731 14.05 5.40 -6.63
N PRO A 732 13.28 4.60 -7.39
CA PRO A 732 13.50 4.40 -8.82
C PRO A 732 13.29 5.68 -9.62
N GLU A 733 14.02 5.80 -10.73
CA GLU A 733 13.93 6.91 -11.69
C GLU A 733 13.01 6.58 -12.87
N LEU A 734 12.67 5.31 -13.05
CA LEU A 734 11.68 4.79 -13.99
C LEU A 734 11.02 3.54 -13.40
N VAL A 735 9.70 3.40 -13.54
CA VAL A 735 8.97 2.17 -13.19
C VAL A 735 8.48 1.51 -14.47
N LEU A 736 8.84 0.25 -14.67
CA LEU A 736 8.27 -0.63 -15.70
C LEU A 736 7.37 -1.67 -15.01
N VAL A 737 6.23 -1.97 -15.62
CA VAL A 737 5.32 -3.02 -15.13
C VAL A 737 5.17 -4.08 -16.21
N SER A 738 5.57 -5.31 -15.89
CA SER A 738 5.16 -6.52 -16.61
C SER A 738 3.66 -6.71 -16.33
N ALA A 739 2.82 -6.13 -17.20
CA ALA A 739 1.41 -5.96 -16.96
C ALA A 739 0.62 -7.19 -17.43
N GLY A 740 0.82 -8.33 -16.77
CA GLY A 740 0.04 -9.54 -16.96
C GLY A 740 -1.33 -9.44 -16.31
N PHE A 741 -2.41 -9.76 -17.04
CA PHE A 741 -3.77 -9.72 -16.49
C PHE A 741 -4.38 -11.12 -16.29
N ASP A 742 -3.56 -12.16 -16.16
CA ASP A 742 -3.99 -13.53 -15.85
C ASP A 742 -4.12 -13.82 -14.35
N ALA A 743 -3.61 -12.94 -13.48
CA ALA A 743 -4.01 -12.91 -12.07
C ALA A 743 -5.46 -12.40 -11.89
N ALA A 744 -6.10 -11.90 -12.97
CA ALA A 744 -7.45 -11.32 -12.91
C ALA A 744 -8.55 -12.36 -12.69
N ARG A 745 -9.62 -11.92 -12.01
CA ARG A 745 -10.86 -12.70 -11.84
C ARG A 745 -11.43 -13.09 -13.21
N GLY A 746 -11.58 -14.40 -13.40
CA GLY A 746 -12.14 -14.99 -14.62
C GLY A 746 -11.11 -15.40 -15.67
N ASP A 747 -9.81 -15.22 -15.41
CA ASP A 747 -8.77 -15.78 -16.28
C ASP A 747 -8.75 -17.33 -16.25
N PRO A 748 -8.63 -18.01 -17.40
CA PRO A 748 -8.63 -19.48 -17.46
C PRO A 748 -7.35 -20.14 -16.96
N LEU A 749 -6.22 -19.43 -16.81
CA LEU A 749 -4.92 -19.98 -16.45
C LEU A 749 -4.51 -19.68 -15.00
N GLY A 750 -4.57 -18.42 -14.57
CA GLY A 750 -4.03 -18.01 -13.27
C GLY A 750 -4.79 -18.57 -12.06
N GLY A 751 -6.13 -18.52 -12.12
CA GLY A 751 -6.99 -18.96 -11.01
C GLY A 751 -6.97 -18.03 -9.79
N CYS A 752 -6.49 -16.80 -9.96
CA CYS A 752 -6.60 -15.70 -9.01
C CYS A 752 -7.89 -14.89 -9.21
N GLN A 753 -8.07 -13.84 -8.43
CA GLN A 753 -9.31 -13.09 -8.29
C GLN A 753 -9.09 -11.57 -8.23
N VAL A 754 -7.96 -11.07 -8.79
CA VAL A 754 -7.70 -9.62 -8.84
C VAL A 754 -8.72 -8.94 -9.75
N SER A 755 -9.33 -7.85 -9.29
CA SER A 755 -10.34 -7.10 -10.02
C SER A 755 -9.70 -6.00 -10.89
N PRO A 756 -10.38 -5.48 -11.94
CA PRO A 756 -9.96 -4.28 -12.64
C PRO A 756 -9.73 -3.10 -11.70
N GLU A 757 -10.56 -2.95 -10.68
CA GLU A 757 -10.44 -1.97 -9.61
C GLU A 757 -9.15 -2.18 -8.81
N GLY A 758 -8.80 -3.43 -8.51
CA GLY A 758 -7.52 -3.83 -7.92
C GLY A 758 -6.34 -3.28 -8.72
N TYR A 759 -6.23 -3.63 -10.01
CA TYR A 759 -5.13 -3.16 -10.86
C TYR A 759 -5.06 -1.63 -10.99
N ALA A 760 -6.20 -0.92 -10.99
CA ALA A 760 -6.21 0.54 -10.94
C ALA A 760 -5.55 1.09 -9.66
N HIS A 761 -5.83 0.51 -8.49
CA HIS A 761 -5.17 0.88 -7.25
C HIS A 761 -3.69 0.52 -7.23
N LEU A 762 -3.30 -0.66 -7.73
CA LEU A 762 -1.88 -1.03 -7.84
C LEU A 762 -1.11 -0.04 -8.74
N THR A 763 -1.73 0.39 -9.84
CA THR A 763 -1.19 1.41 -10.76
C THR A 763 -1.08 2.77 -10.07
N HIS A 764 -2.16 3.25 -9.43
CA HIS A 764 -2.18 4.51 -8.71
C HIS A 764 -1.08 4.59 -7.64
N LEU A 765 -0.93 3.56 -6.82
CA LEU A 765 0.09 3.53 -5.77
C LEU A 765 1.52 3.59 -6.32
N LEU A 766 1.79 2.99 -7.49
CA LEU A 766 3.10 3.09 -8.16
C LEU A 766 3.35 4.47 -8.79
N MET A 767 2.33 5.25 -9.13
CA MET A 767 2.48 6.58 -9.75
C MET A 767 3.09 7.65 -8.85
N GLY A 768 3.22 7.42 -7.54
CA GLY A 768 3.98 8.31 -6.65
C GLY A 768 5.50 8.21 -6.88
N LEU A 769 5.97 7.06 -7.38
CA LEU A 769 7.39 6.78 -7.61
C LEU A 769 7.87 7.37 -8.94
N ALA A 770 9.20 7.51 -9.11
CA ALA A 770 9.84 7.94 -10.35
C ALA A 770 9.31 9.25 -10.95
N SER A 771 8.76 10.13 -10.11
CA SER A 771 7.94 11.28 -10.53
C SER A 771 6.88 10.96 -11.58
N GLY A 772 6.11 9.90 -11.33
CA GLY A 772 5.04 9.44 -12.23
C GLY A 772 5.52 8.79 -13.52
N ARG A 773 6.83 8.60 -13.73
CA ARG A 773 7.38 7.88 -14.90
C ARG A 773 7.16 6.38 -14.76
N ILE A 774 5.95 5.96 -15.10
CA ILE A 774 5.51 4.56 -15.10
C ILE A 774 5.10 4.11 -16.51
N ILE A 775 5.51 2.89 -16.89
CA ILE A 775 5.17 2.27 -18.18
C ILE A 775 4.61 0.87 -17.93
N LEU A 776 3.39 0.61 -18.41
CA LEU A 776 2.77 -0.71 -18.39
C LEU A 776 2.98 -1.41 -19.73
N ILE A 777 3.52 -2.63 -19.72
CA ILE A 777 3.82 -3.44 -20.91
C ILE A 777 3.00 -4.72 -20.81
N LEU A 778 2.08 -4.95 -21.75
CA LEU A 778 1.18 -6.12 -21.69
C LEU A 778 1.94 -7.45 -21.79
N GLU A 779 1.82 -8.28 -20.76
CA GLU A 779 2.39 -9.64 -20.70
C GLU A 779 1.27 -10.69 -20.87
N GLY A 780 0.92 -11.47 -19.84
CA GLY A 780 -0.15 -12.47 -19.85
C GLY A 780 -1.58 -11.91 -19.75
N GLY A 781 -2.53 -12.77 -19.39
CA GLY A 781 -3.96 -12.49 -19.36
C GLY A 781 -4.68 -12.93 -20.63
N TYR A 782 -5.65 -13.83 -20.47
CA TYR A 782 -6.20 -14.67 -21.54
C TYR A 782 -7.73 -14.67 -21.60
N ASN A 783 -8.42 -14.17 -20.56
CA ASN A 783 -9.83 -13.79 -20.67
C ASN A 783 -9.96 -12.41 -21.34
N LEU A 784 -10.45 -12.39 -22.58
CA LEU A 784 -10.58 -11.18 -23.40
C LEU A 784 -11.38 -10.04 -22.75
N THR A 785 -12.35 -10.34 -21.88
CA THR A 785 -13.09 -9.31 -21.14
C THR A 785 -12.26 -8.81 -19.98
N SER A 786 -11.74 -9.71 -19.12
CA SER A 786 -10.98 -9.33 -17.92
C SER A 786 -9.75 -8.48 -18.26
N ILE A 787 -8.97 -8.85 -19.30
CA ILE A 787 -7.80 -8.06 -19.71
C ILE A 787 -8.17 -6.66 -20.23
N SER A 788 -9.33 -6.53 -20.87
CA SER A 788 -9.79 -5.26 -21.45
C SER A 788 -10.27 -4.30 -20.38
N GLU A 789 -11.05 -4.78 -19.40
CA GLU A 789 -11.43 -3.96 -18.24
C GLU A 789 -10.23 -3.61 -17.37
N SER A 790 -9.33 -4.55 -17.06
CA SER A 790 -8.16 -4.27 -16.23
C SER A 790 -7.19 -3.28 -16.88
N MET A 791 -6.86 -3.43 -18.16
CA MET A 791 -6.02 -2.44 -18.86
C MET A 791 -6.70 -1.08 -18.97
N ALA A 792 -8.02 -1.02 -19.16
CA ALA A 792 -8.77 0.23 -19.14
C ALA A 792 -8.75 0.91 -17.76
N ALA A 793 -8.85 0.13 -16.69
CA ALA A 793 -8.78 0.62 -15.31
C ALA A 793 -7.38 1.16 -14.95
N CYS A 794 -6.32 0.48 -15.39
CA CYS A 794 -4.95 1.00 -15.33
C CYS A 794 -4.79 2.30 -16.14
N THR A 795 -5.31 2.34 -17.37
CA THR A 795 -5.18 3.51 -18.26
C THR A 795 -5.89 4.74 -17.70
N ARG A 796 -7.05 4.57 -17.04
CA ARG A 796 -7.71 5.64 -16.26
C ARG A 796 -6.81 6.19 -15.17
N SER A 797 -6.14 5.32 -14.41
CA SER A 797 -5.21 5.74 -13.36
C SER A 797 -4.04 6.54 -13.95
N LEU A 798 -3.41 6.05 -15.03
CA LEU A 798 -2.32 6.75 -15.73
C LEU A 798 -2.70 8.17 -16.20
N LEU A 799 -3.93 8.31 -16.72
CA LEU A 799 -4.54 9.58 -17.13
C LEU A 799 -4.86 10.52 -15.95
N GLY A 800 -4.75 10.04 -14.70
CA GLY A 800 -5.05 10.80 -13.49
C GLY A 800 -6.54 10.86 -13.17
N ASP A 801 -7.35 9.90 -13.62
CA ASP A 801 -8.69 9.71 -13.07
C ASP A 801 -8.59 9.13 -11.64
N PRO A 802 -9.53 9.45 -10.73
CA PRO A 802 -9.49 8.88 -9.38
C PRO A 802 -9.68 7.36 -9.45
N PRO A 803 -8.94 6.58 -8.64
CA PRO A 803 -9.14 5.14 -8.59
C PRO A 803 -10.59 4.78 -8.22
N PRO A 804 -11.17 3.74 -8.84
CA PRO A 804 -12.54 3.31 -8.54
C PRO A 804 -12.65 2.83 -7.09
N LEU A 805 -13.86 2.86 -6.53
CA LEU A 805 -14.09 2.35 -5.17
C LEU A 805 -13.83 0.83 -5.15
N LEU A 806 -12.83 0.41 -4.37
CA LEU A 806 -12.60 -1.01 -4.10
C LEU A 806 -13.70 -1.59 -3.22
N THR A 807 -14.01 -2.87 -3.45
CA THR A 807 -14.72 -3.67 -2.46
C THR A 807 -13.79 -4.78 -2.00
N LEU A 808 -13.51 -4.85 -0.70
CA LEU A 808 -12.72 -5.91 -0.10
C LEU A 808 -13.68 -6.86 0.63
N PRO A 809 -14.26 -7.87 -0.05
CA PRO A 809 -15.29 -8.75 0.53
C PRO A 809 -14.73 -9.75 1.56
N ARG A 810 -13.41 -9.78 1.75
CA ARG A 810 -12.69 -10.64 2.69
C ARG A 810 -11.35 -10.00 3.06
N PRO A 811 -10.78 -10.34 4.22
CA PRO A 811 -9.39 -10.02 4.54
C PRO A 811 -8.41 -10.78 3.62
N PRO A 812 -7.10 -10.46 3.70
CA PRO A 812 -6.04 -11.25 3.08
C PRO A 812 -6.08 -12.72 3.55
N LEU A 813 -5.82 -13.66 2.65
CA LEU A 813 -5.75 -15.08 2.96
C LEU A 813 -4.53 -15.36 3.85
N SER A 814 -4.65 -16.30 4.80
CA SER A 814 -3.53 -16.73 5.64
C SER A 814 -2.32 -17.22 4.83
N GLY A 815 -2.55 -17.90 3.69
CA GLY A 815 -1.49 -18.30 2.77
C GLY A 815 -0.79 -17.11 2.08
N ALA A 816 -1.51 -16.03 1.78
CA ALA A 816 -0.91 -14.79 1.27
C ALA A 816 -0.08 -14.10 2.36
N LEU A 817 -0.62 -13.98 3.58
CA LEU A 817 0.08 -13.41 4.73
C LEU A 817 1.34 -14.20 5.11
N ALA A 818 1.31 -15.53 5.00
CA ALA A 818 2.48 -16.38 5.19
C ALA A 818 3.55 -16.12 4.12
N SER A 819 3.16 -16.07 2.84
CA SER A 819 4.07 -15.80 1.71
C SER A 819 4.71 -14.40 1.82
N ILE A 820 3.93 -13.38 2.20
CA ILE A 820 4.43 -12.02 2.48
C ILE A 820 5.41 -12.03 3.67
N THR A 821 5.07 -12.73 4.76
CA THR A 821 5.92 -12.79 5.97
C THR A 821 7.25 -13.49 5.69
N GLU A 822 7.24 -14.61 4.95
CA GLU A 822 8.44 -15.32 4.53
C GLU A 822 9.35 -14.41 3.68
N THR A 823 8.79 -13.74 2.69
CA THR A 823 9.53 -12.80 1.82
C THR A 823 10.12 -11.64 2.64
N ILE A 824 9.38 -11.07 3.60
CA ILE A 824 9.88 -10.05 4.53
C ILE A 824 11.04 -10.59 5.39
N GLN A 825 10.96 -11.82 5.90
CA GLN A 825 12.03 -12.42 6.71
C GLN A 825 13.33 -12.58 5.92
N VAL A 826 13.24 -12.94 4.63
CA VAL A 826 14.39 -13.02 3.73
C VAL A 826 14.99 -11.63 3.48
N HIS A 827 14.14 -10.65 3.12
CA HIS A 827 14.55 -9.36 2.58
C HIS A 827 14.86 -8.25 3.60
N ARG A 828 14.36 -8.32 4.84
CA ARG A 828 14.57 -7.30 5.89
C ARG A 828 16.04 -7.01 6.25
N ARG A 829 16.97 -7.89 5.85
CA ARG A 829 18.41 -7.65 6.00
C ARG A 829 18.93 -6.62 5.00
N TYR A 830 18.40 -6.62 3.77
CA TYR A 830 18.79 -5.72 2.67
C TYR A 830 18.01 -4.41 2.71
N TRP A 831 16.69 -4.49 2.97
CA TRP A 831 15.79 -3.34 2.97
C TRP A 831 15.41 -2.99 4.41
N ARG A 832 15.85 -1.83 4.89
CA ARG A 832 15.60 -1.37 6.26
C ARG A 832 14.14 -0.99 6.48
N SER A 833 13.40 -0.62 5.43
CA SER A 833 11.96 -0.32 5.49
C SER A 833 11.11 -1.50 5.94
N LEU A 834 11.56 -2.73 5.69
CA LEU A 834 10.86 -3.96 6.10
C LEU A 834 11.05 -4.33 7.58
N ARG A 835 11.78 -3.53 8.37
CA ARG A 835 12.15 -3.86 9.77
C ARG A 835 11.08 -3.49 10.81
N VAL A 836 9.85 -3.18 10.39
CA VAL A 836 8.68 -2.90 11.24
C VAL A 836 8.12 -4.20 11.87
N MET A 837 8.94 -4.85 12.69
CA MET A 837 8.63 -6.14 13.34
C MET A 837 7.56 -5.99 14.45
N LYS A 838 7.00 -7.10 14.96
CA LYS A 838 6.23 -7.04 16.20
C LYS A 838 7.20 -6.73 17.35
N VAL A 839 6.77 -5.98 18.36
CA VAL A 839 7.59 -5.78 19.56
C VAL A 839 7.65 -7.14 20.26
N GLU A 840 8.82 -7.79 20.21
CA GLU A 840 9.03 -8.96 21.07
C GLU A 840 8.98 -8.49 22.53
N ASP A 841 8.30 -9.24 23.39
CA ASP A 841 8.31 -9.06 24.84
C ASP A 841 9.77 -8.97 25.32
N ARG A 842 10.28 -7.75 25.48
CA ARG A 842 11.55 -7.54 26.17
C ARG A 842 11.33 -8.01 27.60
N GLU A 843 11.95 -9.14 27.94
CA GLU A 843 11.91 -9.72 29.28
C GLU A 843 12.04 -8.62 30.34
N GLY A 844 11.15 -8.68 31.34
CA GLY A 844 10.96 -7.61 32.31
C GLY A 844 12.23 -7.16 33.04
N PRO A 845 12.17 -6.01 33.74
CA PRO A 845 13.34 -5.36 34.32
C PRO A 845 14.21 -6.35 35.10
N SER A 846 15.51 -6.37 34.74
CA SER A 846 16.47 -7.41 35.09
C SER A 846 16.24 -8.01 36.48
N SER A 847 15.67 -9.23 36.53
CA SER A 847 15.62 -9.97 37.78
C SER A 847 17.04 -10.12 38.30
N SER A 848 17.23 -9.85 39.59
CA SER A 848 18.53 -9.88 40.23
C SER A 848 19.21 -11.22 39.98
N LYS A 849 20.42 -11.19 39.40
CA LYS A 849 21.26 -12.40 39.30
C LYS A 849 21.61 -12.84 40.71
N LEU A 850 20.77 -13.70 41.27
CA LEU A 850 20.96 -14.34 42.56
C LEU A 850 22.10 -15.35 42.40
N VAL A 851 23.33 -14.86 42.52
CA VAL A 851 24.54 -15.67 42.46
C VAL A 851 24.53 -16.63 43.65
N THR A 852 24.06 -17.85 43.41
CA THR A 852 24.11 -18.98 44.35
C THR A 852 25.55 -19.48 44.48
N LYS A 853 26.40 -18.67 45.12
CA LYS A 853 27.75 -19.06 45.52
C LYS A 853 27.66 -20.20 46.54
N LYS A 854 28.00 -21.42 46.09
CA LYS A 854 28.26 -22.56 46.97
C LYS A 854 29.27 -22.17 48.05
N ALA A 855 28.95 -22.49 49.31
CA ALA A 855 29.83 -22.25 50.44
C ALA A 855 31.03 -23.23 50.45
N PRO A 856 32.26 -22.75 50.66
CA PRO A 856 33.40 -23.55 51.12
C PRO A 856 33.64 -23.36 52.63
N GLN A 857 34.05 -24.43 53.31
CA GLN A 857 34.37 -24.45 54.75
C GLN A 857 35.77 -23.88 55.08
N PRO A 858 36.11 -23.62 56.36
CA PRO A 858 37.10 -22.60 56.73
C PRO A 858 38.56 -23.07 56.78
N ALA A 859 39.49 -22.13 56.58
CA ALA A 859 40.91 -22.26 56.88
C ALA A 859 41.42 -21.09 57.75
N LYS A 860 42.54 -21.31 58.45
CA LYS A 860 43.05 -20.49 59.57
C LYS A 860 44.03 -19.34 59.12
N PRO A 861 44.40 -18.40 60.03
CA PRO A 861 44.67 -16.99 59.67
C PRO A 861 46.16 -16.61 59.59
N ARG A 862 46.45 -15.35 59.21
CA ARG A 862 47.64 -14.57 59.64
C ARG A 862 47.48 -13.04 59.43
N LEU A 863 48.06 -12.27 60.36
CA LEU A 863 48.40 -10.82 60.47
C LEU A 863 47.67 -9.80 59.55
N ALA A 864 47.05 -8.70 59.99
CA ALA A 864 47.16 -7.79 61.17
C ALA A 864 48.21 -6.65 61.11
N GLU A 865 47.73 -5.43 60.85
CA GLU A 865 48.23 -4.11 61.30
C GLU A 865 47.02 -3.14 61.23
N ARG A 866 46.42 -2.67 62.34
CA ARG A 866 46.71 -1.42 63.10
C ARG A 866 46.64 -0.14 62.22
N MET A 867 45.96 0.96 62.62
CA MET A 867 45.66 1.43 63.98
C MET A 867 44.49 2.47 64.07
N THR A 868 43.79 2.50 65.22
CA THR A 868 43.11 3.67 65.88
C THR A 868 41.99 4.47 65.18
N THR A 869 40.70 4.32 65.55
CA THR A 869 39.88 5.13 66.52
C THR A 869 39.54 6.57 66.07
N ARG A 870 38.35 7.16 66.32
CA ARG A 870 37.53 7.11 67.57
C ARG A 870 36.09 7.66 67.43
N GLU A 871 35.16 7.14 68.26
CA GLU A 871 33.89 7.72 68.84
C GLU A 871 32.96 8.63 67.98
N LYS A 872 31.69 8.24 67.73
CA LYS A 872 30.48 8.17 68.61
C LYS A 872 29.80 9.52 68.95
N LYS A 873 28.51 9.63 68.61
CA LYS A 873 27.46 10.08 69.55
C LYS A 873 26.07 9.54 69.18
N VAL A 874 25.21 9.40 70.19
CA VAL A 874 23.85 8.84 70.18
C VAL A 874 22.91 9.86 70.83
N LEU A 875 21.65 9.93 70.40
CA LEU A 875 20.52 10.27 71.26
C LEU A 875 19.20 9.71 70.70
N GLU A 876 18.27 9.36 71.59
CA GLU A 876 17.03 8.60 71.34
C GLU A 876 15.76 9.42 71.71
N ALA A 877 14.59 8.77 71.61
CA ALA A 877 13.25 9.13 72.14
C ALA A 877 12.36 10.07 71.26
N ASP A 878 11.02 9.87 71.13
CA ASP A 878 10.14 8.85 71.72
C ASP A 878 8.81 8.61 70.95
N ILE A 879 8.34 7.33 70.96
CA ILE A 879 6.97 6.77 71.07
C ILE A 879 5.73 7.53 70.48
N SER A 880 4.98 6.91 69.54
CA SER A 880 3.68 6.22 69.82
C SER A 880 2.95 5.55 68.62
N GLN A 881 2.81 4.21 68.67
CA GLN A 881 1.67 3.33 68.30
C GLN A 881 0.66 3.73 67.18
N TYR A 882 0.46 2.83 66.18
CA TYR A 882 -0.66 1.86 66.15
C TYR A 882 -0.41 0.74 65.11
N THR A 883 -1.12 -0.40 65.21
CA THR A 883 -0.74 -1.71 64.64
C THR A 883 -1.49 -2.18 63.39
N ASP A 884 -0.87 -3.11 62.65
CA ASP A 884 -1.36 -3.86 61.48
C ASP A 884 -2.73 -4.55 61.65
N TRP A 885 -3.40 -4.84 60.52
CA TRP A 885 -4.20 -6.06 60.30
C TRP A 885 -4.19 -6.49 58.82
N GLU A 886 -3.71 -7.70 58.55
CA GLU A 886 -3.81 -8.38 57.24
C GLU A 886 -5.23 -8.95 57.01
N SER A 887 -5.55 -9.30 55.75
CA SER A 887 -6.83 -9.90 55.35
C SER A 887 -6.65 -11.22 54.60
N GLN A 888 -7.26 -12.30 55.10
CA GLN A 888 -7.77 -13.44 54.31
C GLN A 888 -8.58 -14.39 55.21
N ASP A 889 -9.84 -14.68 54.87
CA ASP A 889 -10.30 -16.07 54.65
C ASP A 889 -11.66 -16.14 53.92
N LEU A 890 -12.03 -17.33 53.45
CA LEU A 890 -13.09 -17.63 52.48
C LEU A 890 -14.39 -18.19 53.08
N GLY A 891 -15.50 -17.87 52.41
CA GLY A 891 -16.40 -18.90 51.86
C GLY A 891 -17.59 -19.41 52.70
N ALA A 892 -18.80 -19.25 52.15
CA ALA A 892 -19.74 -20.36 51.83
C ALA A 892 -21.17 -19.86 51.52
N ARG A 893 -21.79 -20.36 50.43
CA ARG A 893 -23.18 -20.88 50.40
C ARG A 893 -23.54 -21.55 49.06
N GLN A 894 -24.48 -22.49 49.12
CA GLN A 894 -24.82 -23.46 48.06
C GLN A 894 -26.10 -23.11 47.27
N ARG A 895 -26.26 -23.82 46.13
CA ARG A 895 -27.38 -23.81 45.18
C ARG A 895 -28.70 -24.36 45.76
N ILE A 896 -29.85 -23.87 45.26
CA ILE A 896 -31.05 -24.68 44.93
C ILE A 896 -31.67 -24.11 43.62
N SER A 897 -32.34 -24.97 42.84
CA SER A 897 -32.87 -24.71 41.50
C SER A 897 -34.41 -24.81 41.39
N GLY A 898 -35.01 -24.08 40.45
CA GLY A 898 -36.40 -24.21 39.98
C GLY A 898 -37.08 -22.85 39.80
N GLY A 899 -37.87 -22.54 38.77
CA GLY A 899 -38.29 -23.34 37.60
C GLY A 899 -39.80 -23.28 37.38
N LEU A 900 -40.30 -22.32 36.57
CA LEU A 900 -41.65 -22.39 35.99
C LEU A 900 -41.79 -21.54 34.71
N ARG A 901 -42.53 -22.05 33.72
CA ARG A 901 -42.99 -21.33 32.51
C ARG A 901 -44.34 -20.67 32.77
N ILE A 902 -44.73 -19.67 31.98
CA ILE A 902 -46.11 -19.43 31.50
C ILE A 902 -46.09 -18.55 30.22
N SER A 903 -47.18 -18.63 29.45
CA SER A 903 -47.34 -18.26 28.03
C SER A 903 -47.83 -16.83 27.75
N GLY A 904 -47.67 -16.38 26.49
CA GLY A 904 -48.47 -15.28 25.90
C GLY A 904 -49.95 -15.64 25.67
N PRO A 905 -50.77 -14.78 25.02
CA PRO A 905 -50.72 -14.68 23.55
C PRO A 905 -51.05 -13.29 22.93
N ARG A 906 -51.00 -13.22 21.59
CA ARG A 906 -51.41 -12.08 20.73
C ARG A 906 -52.94 -11.99 20.54
N ARG A 907 -53.48 -10.78 20.29
CA ARG A 907 -54.32 -10.37 19.12
C ARG A 907 -55.06 -9.05 19.36
N GLY A 908 -55.26 -8.25 18.31
CA GLY A 908 -56.17 -7.08 18.34
C GLY A 908 -55.97 -6.07 17.20
N GLU A 909 -56.42 -6.38 15.98
CA GLU A 909 -56.74 -5.34 14.98
C GLU A 909 -58.05 -4.62 15.38
N PRO A 910 -58.35 -3.44 14.79
CA PRO A 910 -59.35 -3.50 13.72
C PRO A 910 -59.01 -2.67 12.48
N THR A 911 -59.55 -3.10 11.34
CA THR A 911 -59.48 -2.41 10.04
C THR A 911 -60.70 -1.51 9.81
N ARG A 912 -60.53 -0.35 9.12
CA ARG A 912 -61.14 -0.05 7.79
C ARG A 912 -61.21 1.43 7.38
N ARG A 913 -60.90 1.64 6.09
CA ARG A 913 -61.47 2.59 5.09
C ARG A 913 -61.11 4.09 5.17
N GLY A 914 -60.60 4.59 4.04
CA GLY A 914 -60.43 6.02 3.73
C GLY A 914 -59.72 6.24 2.40
N SER A 915 -60.37 5.93 1.27
CA SER A 915 -59.80 6.12 -0.09
C SER A 915 -60.02 7.55 -0.59
N TRP A 916 -59.00 8.18 -1.21
CA TRP A 916 -59.19 9.19 -2.27
C TRP A 916 -58.08 9.08 -3.33
N ARG A 917 -58.41 9.45 -4.57
CA ARG A 917 -57.53 9.39 -5.76
C ARG A 917 -57.27 10.80 -6.33
N SER A 918 -56.14 10.90 -7.04
CA SER A 918 -55.92 11.62 -8.33
C SER A 918 -56.13 13.15 -8.47
N GLY A 919 -55.20 13.77 -9.21
CA GLY A 919 -55.30 15.12 -9.81
C GLY A 919 -53.97 15.88 -9.68
N HIS A 920 -52.96 15.62 -10.51
CA HIS A 920 -52.68 16.22 -11.83
C HIS A 920 -52.57 17.75 -11.85
N GLY A 921 -51.40 18.20 -12.32
CA GLY A 921 -50.97 19.57 -12.62
C GLY A 921 -49.55 19.47 -13.14
#